data_AF-A0A2D8P5Q9-F1
#
_entry.id   AF-A0A2D8P5Q9-F1
#
_cell.length_a   1.000
_cell.length_b   1.000
_cell.length_c   1.000
_cell.angle_alpha   90.00
_cell.angle_beta   90.00
_cell.angle_gamma   90.00
#
_symmetry.space_group_name_H-M   'P 1'
#
loop_
_entity.id
_entity.type
_entity.pdbx_description
1 polymer ?
#
loop_
_entity_poly.entity_id
_entity_poly.type
_entity_poly.pdbx_seq_one_letter_code
_entity_poly.pdbx_strand_id
1 'polypeptide(L)'
;MLVLVAASALYSTVRQSEAEFELVTEEVPATIAALERSIGYGGFIHNFKNHVLRTDEERYGVAARANYDEARGYISDLEAMAARQDIPLDTADLLATLDAYASKLDDVDRLYAAGATIGQIDAAVRLPDDDAIADLAALHQTLNTALNNELEANRLRITALASGLIAAFVIGIALVAGLILSAQRTKLRDAMRIASLDERLNAILLTARNGILGLGPDGSIRVANPGARDLLGTDAFGADSDWPDRVPLRRTEDLTVYSRDAHPLWRAVAGEALRGEVAIMGDGEEARYLRVTSARVAPRTTDDVQTVVTLDDVTEIERGRQQFERAARLDALGQLTGGIAHDFNNLLGTIEYAVELARDETPGADNRFLDTARNAVRRGAELTQRLLTFARRQPTLVQPVPVARALENLSALARPVVDASIEVSITPPAEGLHVLCDEAQLENALLNLTLNGRDAIRDSGQGNRIEIRARVIDGMTRRQLGENRPDADQDVITEFVEISVSDNGPGMTPEVRRRATDPFFTTKPQGEGTGLGLSMVYGFVEHAGGLLKIYSDVGRGTTIRMFLPRGRPDQQSAAEPPPPILPTGTGQRILLVDDQPDLLALTRDVLAGLGYSVLTACSGSEALDHVSSGESCDLLLTDVVMPGMSGFELAVALRAISPDLPVIYMSGYTEISEAQMGPVVAPILQKPCPPAELAAVLRDALAGTPQS
;
A
#
# COMPACT_ATOMS: atom_id res chain seq x y z
N MET A 1 -49.56 -23.42 -31.08
CA MET A 1 -50.67 -24.29 -30.62
C MET A 1 -51.93 -23.48 -30.31
N LEU A 2 -51.93 -22.55 -29.37
CA LEU A 2 -53.13 -21.76 -28.97
C LEU A 2 -53.83 -21.03 -30.13
N VAL A 3 -53.06 -20.38 -31.02
CA VAL A 3 -53.60 -19.69 -32.22
C VAL A 3 -54.26 -20.67 -33.21
N LEU A 4 -53.74 -21.89 -33.33
CA LEU A 4 -54.24 -22.92 -34.24
C LEU A 4 -55.58 -23.50 -33.73
N VAL A 5 -55.70 -23.69 -32.42
CA VAL A 5 -56.95 -24.14 -31.78
C VAL A 5 -58.04 -23.08 -31.91
N ALA A 6 -57.70 -21.80 -31.67
CA ALA A 6 -58.64 -20.70 -31.78
C ALA A 6 -59.08 -20.43 -33.24
N ALA A 7 -58.17 -20.55 -34.21
CA ALA A 7 -58.51 -20.45 -35.63
C ALA A 7 -59.44 -21.59 -36.09
N SER A 8 -59.21 -22.82 -35.61
CA SER A 8 -60.08 -23.97 -35.88
C SER A 8 -61.50 -23.77 -35.32
N ALA A 9 -61.61 -23.26 -34.09
CA ALA A 9 -62.89 -22.95 -33.46
C ALA A 9 -63.66 -21.82 -34.17
N LEU A 10 -62.96 -20.79 -34.64
CA LEU A 10 -63.56 -19.73 -35.46
C LEU A 10 -64.09 -20.30 -36.78
N TYR A 11 -63.30 -21.13 -37.45
CA TYR A 11 -63.68 -21.76 -38.71
C TYR A 11 -64.93 -22.65 -38.57
N SER A 12 -65.00 -23.49 -37.52
CA SER A 12 -66.18 -24.33 -37.27
C SER A 12 -67.44 -23.50 -37.00
N THR A 13 -67.30 -22.41 -36.25
CA THR A 13 -68.41 -21.51 -35.91
C THR A 13 -68.95 -20.77 -37.14
N VAL A 14 -68.05 -20.27 -38.01
CA VAL A 14 -68.43 -19.62 -39.27
C VAL A 14 -69.16 -20.61 -40.18
N ARG A 15 -68.63 -21.84 -40.32
CA ARG A 15 -69.24 -22.86 -41.17
C ARG A 15 -70.62 -23.31 -40.69
N GLN A 16 -70.83 -23.40 -39.38
CA GLN A 16 -72.15 -23.70 -38.82
C GLN A 16 -73.14 -22.55 -39.09
N SER A 17 -72.69 -21.30 -38.93
CA SER A 17 -73.50 -20.11 -39.22
C SER A 17 -73.89 -19.99 -40.70
N GLU A 18 -73.09 -20.48 -41.64
CA GLU A 18 -73.45 -20.50 -43.07
C GLU A 18 -74.61 -21.46 -43.36
N ALA A 19 -74.63 -22.64 -42.74
CA ALA A 19 -75.71 -23.62 -42.92
C ALA A 19 -77.02 -23.16 -42.28
N GLU A 20 -76.94 -22.49 -41.12
CA GLU A 20 -78.10 -21.84 -40.49
C GLU A 20 -78.62 -20.69 -41.37
N PHE A 21 -77.74 -19.91 -42.00
CA PHE A 21 -78.13 -18.80 -42.88
C PHE A 21 -78.92 -19.27 -44.12
N GLU A 22 -78.52 -20.38 -44.76
CA GLU A 22 -79.20 -20.92 -45.96
C GLU A 22 -80.66 -21.32 -45.68
N LEU A 23 -80.90 -22.04 -44.58
CA LEU A 23 -82.24 -22.41 -44.12
C LEU A 23 -83.13 -21.17 -43.91
N VAL A 24 -82.53 -20.15 -43.31
CA VAL A 24 -83.15 -18.91 -42.87
C VAL A 24 -83.50 -17.98 -44.03
N THR A 25 -82.61 -17.85 -45.02
CA THR A 25 -82.80 -16.91 -46.13
C THR A 25 -83.46 -17.50 -47.37
N GLU A 26 -83.41 -18.82 -47.57
CA GLU A 26 -83.95 -19.46 -48.78
C GLU A 26 -85.13 -20.37 -48.50
N GLU A 27 -84.98 -21.38 -47.63
CA GLU A 27 -86.01 -22.41 -47.47
C GLU A 27 -87.28 -21.87 -46.79
N VAL A 28 -87.15 -21.15 -45.66
CA VAL A 28 -88.30 -20.67 -44.90
C VAL A 28 -89.14 -19.63 -45.67
N PRO A 29 -88.55 -18.60 -46.30
CA PRO A 29 -89.31 -17.65 -47.13
C PRO A 29 -89.99 -18.32 -48.33
N ALA A 30 -89.36 -19.34 -48.94
CA ALA A 30 -89.94 -20.07 -50.05
C ALA A 30 -91.20 -20.85 -49.64
N THR A 31 -91.18 -21.51 -48.46
CA THR A 31 -92.32 -22.25 -47.92
C THR A 31 -93.47 -21.32 -47.53
N ILE A 32 -93.18 -20.16 -46.92
CA ILE A 32 -94.20 -19.13 -46.62
C ILE A 32 -94.86 -18.61 -47.91
N ALA A 33 -94.07 -18.30 -48.93
CA ALA A 33 -94.59 -17.84 -50.21
C ALA A 33 -95.42 -18.91 -50.95
N ALA A 34 -95.18 -20.19 -50.67
CA ALA A 34 -96.00 -21.29 -51.18
C ALA A 34 -97.33 -21.39 -50.42
N LEU A 35 -97.31 -21.27 -49.09
CA LEU A 35 -98.49 -21.23 -48.22
C LEU A 35 -99.42 -20.04 -48.55
N GLU A 36 -98.86 -18.85 -48.75
CA GLU A 36 -99.65 -17.66 -49.15
C GLU A 36 -100.40 -17.88 -50.46
N ARG A 37 -99.76 -18.55 -51.44
CA ARG A 37 -100.37 -18.88 -52.72
C ARG A 37 -101.46 -19.93 -52.60
N SER A 38 -101.27 -20.96 -51.77
CA SER A 38 -102.28 -22.00 -51.59
C SER A 38 -103.52 -21.50 -50.85
N ILE A 39 -103.42 -20.45 -50.02
CA ILE A 39 -104.56 -19.85 -49.32
C ILE A 39 -105.25 -18.74 -50.15
N GLY A 40 -104.46 -17.88 -50.82
CA GLY A 40 -104.88 -16.61 -51.41
C GLY A 40 -105.61 -16.66 -52.77
N TYR A 41 -105.30 -15.70 -53.67
CA TYR A 41 -105.96 -15.55 -54.97
C TYR A 41 -105.62 -16.71 -55.92
N GLY A 42 -106.63 -17.45 -56.39
CA GLY A 42 -106.46 -18.74 -57.07
C GLY A 42 -106.24 -19.94 -56.14
N GLY A 43 -106.08 -19.67 -54.84
CA GLY A 43 -105.92 -20.63 -53.76
C GLY A 43 -107.25 -21.07 -53.13
N PHE A 44 -107.18 -21.56 -51.90
CA PHE A 44 -108.26 -22.20 -51.17
C PHE A 44 -109.47 -21.28 -50.99
N ILE A 45 -109.28 -20.07 -50.45
CA ILE A 45 -110.37 -19.13 -50.19
C ILE A 45 -111.02 -18.68 -51.51
N HIS A 46 -110.21 -18.46 -52.55
CA HIS A 46 -110.70 -18.09 -53.88
C HIS A 46 -111.56 -19.20 -54.50
N ASN A 47 -111.10 -20.45 -54.46
CA ASN A 47 -111.84 -21.59 -55.01
C ASN A 47 -113.07 -21.93 -54.17
N PHE A 48 -113.01 -21.77 -52.85
CA PHE A 48 -114.16 -21.88 -51.95
C PHE A 48 -115.27 -20.92 -52.35
N LYS A 49 -114.96 -19.62 -52.52
CA LYS A 49 -115.95 -18.62 -52.93
C LYS A 49 -116.53 -18.90 -54.32
N ASN A 50 -115.70 -19.32 -55.27
CA ASN A 50 -116.21 -19.70 -56.60
C ASN A 50 -117.11 -20.94 -56.54
N HIS A 51 -116.83 -21.89 -55.65
CA HIS A 51 -117.68 -23.06 -55.42
C HIS A 51 -119.06 -22.66 -54.87
N VAL A 52 -119.11 -21.69 -53.95
CA VAL A 52 -120.35 -21.09 -53.45
C VAL A 52 -121.15 -20.39 -54.54
N LEU A 53 -120.47 -19.63 -55.41
CA LEU A 53 -121.11 -18.81 -56.45
C LEU A 53 -121.50 -19.59 -57.72
N ARG A 54 -120.80 -20.67 -58.02
CA ARG A 54 -120.92 -21.47 -59.26
C ARG A 54 -120.97 -22.96 -58.95
N THR A 55 -121.95 -23.35 -58.14
CA THR A 55 -122.05 -24.71 -57.61
C THR A 55 -122.40 -25.77 -58.69
N ASP A 56 -122.78 -25.34 -59.90
CA ASP A 56 -122.90 -26.20 -61.08
C ASP A 56 -121.55 -26.63 -61.68
N GLU A 57 -120.46 -25.94 -61.33
CA GLU A 57 -119.10 -26.24 -61.77
C GLU A 57 -118.29 -26.97 -60.69
N GLU A 58 -118.35 -28.30 -60.66
CA GLU A 58 -117.69 -29.18 -59.67
C GLU A 58 -116.17 -28.94 -59.52
N ARG A 59 -115.52 -28.37 -60.54
CA ARG A 59 -114.07 -28.09 -60.54
C ARG A 59 -113.61 -27.20 -59.38
N TYR A 60 -114.44 -26.27 -58.91
CA TYR A 60 -114.04 -25.31 -57.87
C TYR A 60 -114.01 -25.95 -56.48
N GLY A 61 -114.98 -26.82 -56.17
CA GLY A 61 -114.98 -27.59 -54.92
C GLY A 61 -113.81 -28.56 -54.82
N VAL A 62 -113.48 -29.25 -55.91
CA VAL A 62 -112.30 -30.15 -55.96
C VAL A 62 -111.00 -29.36 -55.79
N ALA A 63 -110.86 -28.23 -56.48
CA ALA A 63 -109.68 -27.38 -56.36
C ALA A 63 -109.54 -26.75 -54.98
N ALA A 64 -110.65 -26.40 -54.30
CA ALA A 64 -110.61 -25.91 -52.93
C ALA A 64 -110.08 -26.98 -51.96
N ARG A 65 -110.56 -28.23 -52.04
CA ARG A 65 -110.08 -29.33 -51.18
C ARG A 65 -108.59 -29.61 -51.38
N ALA A 66 -108.13 -29.64 -52.63
CA ALA A 66 -106.71 -29.81 -52.94
C ALA A 66 -105.84 -28.67 -52.38
N ASN A 67 -106.27 -27.42 -52.54
CA ASN A 67 -105.55 -26.27 -52.00
C ASN A 67 -105.50 -26.24 -50.46
N TYR A 68 -106.54 -26.75 -49.78
CA TYR A 68 -106.53 -26.94 -48.32
C TYR A 68 -105.49 -27.97 -47.88
N ASP A 69 -105.42 -29.13 -48.56
CA ASP A 69 -104.43 -30.16 -48.26
C ASP A 69 -103.00 -29.65 -48.49
N GLU A 70 -102.77 -28.89 -49.56
CA GLU A 70 -101.48 -28.23 -49.84
C GLU A 70 -101.12 -27.19 -48.77
N ALA A 71 -102.05 -26.32 -48.37
CA ALA A 71 -101.82 -25.34 -47.30
C ALA A 71 -101.46 -26.02 -45.97
N ARG A 72 -102.15 -27.11 -45.61
CA ARG A 72 -101.86 -27.87 -44.40
C ARG A 72 -100.49 -28.56 -44.46
N GLY A 73 -100.07 -29.04 -45.63
CA GLY A 73 -98.73 -29.56 -45.87
C GLY A 73 -97.64 -28.51 -45.60
N TYR A 74 -97.78 -27.31 -46.16
CA TYR A 74 -96.81 -26.24 -45.95
C TYR A 74 -96.75 -25.74 -44.49
N ILE A 75 -97.88 -25.73 -43.77
CA ILE A 75 -97.89 -25.42 -42.33
C ILE A 75 -97.07 -26.47 -41.55
N SER A 76 -97.25 -27.76 -41.85
CA SER A 76 -96.48 -28.83 -41.21
C SER A 76 -94.97 -28.75 -41.51
N ASP A 77 -94.60 -28.36 -42.73
CA ASP A 77 -93.20 -28.16 -43.10
C ASP A 77 -92.59 -27.00 -42.30
N LEU A 78 -93.32 -25.89 -42.14
CA LEU A 78 -92.88 -24.75 -41.33
C LEU A 78 -92.71 -25.09 -39.85
N GLU A 79 -93.62 -25.89 -39.27
CA GLU A 79 -93.47 -26.38 -37.89
C GLU A 79 -92.21 -27.24 -37.73
N ALA A 80 -91.93 -28.13 -38.69
CA ALA A 80 -90.73 -28.98 -38.66
C ALA A 80 -89.44 -28.17 -38.80
N MET A 81 -89.44 -27.13 -39.65
CA MET A 81 -88.31 -26.21 -39.81
C MET A 81 -88.08 -25.36 -38.55
N ALA A 82 -89.16 -24.84 -37.96
CA ALA A 82 -89.10 -24.08 -36.72
C ALA A 82 -88.57 -24.91 -35.55
N ALA A 83 -89.02 -26.16 -35.41
CA ALA A 83 -88.54 -27.08 -34.37
C ALA A 83 -87.03 -27.42 -34.48
N ARG A 84 -86.47 -27.45 -35.69
CA ARG A 84 -85.02 -27.65 -35.89
C ARG A 84 -84.18 -26.50 -35.35
N GLN A 85 -84.74 -25.30 -35.32
CA GLN A 85 -84.09 -24.08 -34.86
C GLN A 85 -84.62 -23.60 -33.49
N ASP A 86 -85.40 -24.44 -32.80
CA ASP A 86 -86.02 -24.12 -31.51
C ASP A 86 -86.86 -22.82 -31.54
N ILE A 87 -87.44 -22.52 -32.71
CA ILE A 87 -88.28 -21.33 -32.92
C ILE A 87 -89.71 -21.68 -32.48
N PRO A 88 -90.31 -20.94 -31.53
CA PRO A 88 -91.70 -21.13 -31.16
C PRO A 88 -92.61 -20.61 -32.27
N LEU A 89 -93.34 -21.52 -32.94
CA LEU A 89 -94.30 -21.21 -33.99
C LEU A 89 -95.71 -21.59 -33.52
N ASP A 90 -96.64 -20.63 -33.50
CA ASP A 90 -98.05 -20.89 -33.24
C ASP A 90 -98.83 -20.87 -34.55
N THR A 91 -99.34 -22.04 -34.94
CA THR A 91 -100.08 -22.29 -36.18
C THR A 91 -101.54 -22.66 -35.90
N ALA A 92 -101.91 -22.76 -34.61
CA ALA A 92 -103.18 -23.32 -34.19
C ALA A 92 -104.37 -22.50 -34.70
N ASP A 93 -104.27 -21.18 -34.63
CA ASP A 93 -105.32 -20.27 -35.08
C ASP A 93 -105.51 -20.33 -36.61
N LEU A 94 -104.42 -20.32 -37.38
CA LEU A 94 -104.47 -20.44 -38.84
C LEU A 94 -105.06 -21.79 -39.29
N LEU A 95 -104.66 -22.89 -38.65
CA LEU A 95 -105.22 -24.22 -38.92
C LEU A 95 -106.70 -24.29 -38.57
N ALA A 96 -107.11 -23.73 -37.43
CA ALA A 96 -108.51 -23.67 -37.03
C ALA A 96 -109.36 -22.88 -38.03
N THR A 97 -108.83 -21.77 -38.54
CA THR A 97 -109.50 -20.97 -39.57
C THR A 97 -109.62 -21.75 -40.89
N LEU A 98 -108.57 -22.41 -41.36
CA LEU A 98 -108.63 -23.24 -42.58
C LEU A 98 -109.59 -24.42 -42.44
N ASP A 99 -109.60 -25.09 -41.29
CA ASP A 99 -110.51 -26.19 -40.96
C ASP A 99 -111.97 -25.72 -40.95
N ALA A 100 -112.23 -24.51 -40.45
CA ALA A 100 -113.57 -23.91 -40.46
C ALA A 100 -114.08 -23.71 -41.89
N TYR A 101 -113.26 -23.15 -42.79
CA TYR A 101 -113.60 -23.04 -44.22
C TYR A 101 -113.80 -24.40 -44.87
N ALA A 102 -112.94 -25.39 -44.59
CA ALA A 102 -113.02 -26.72 -45.19
C ALA A 102 -114.32 -27.44 -44.77
N SER A 103 -114.73 -27.30 -43.50
CA SER A 103 -115.97 -27.90 -42.99
C SER A 103 -117.23 -27.43 -43.73
N LYS A 104 -117.19 -26.22 -44.30
CA LYS A 104 -118.30 -25.62 -45.02
C LYS A 104 -118.42 -26.08 -46.47
N LEU A 105 -117.39 -26.69 -47.06
CA LEU A 105 -117.46 -27.19 -48.44
C LEU A 105 -118.54 -28.26 -48.60
N ASP A 106 -118.67 -29.18 -47.64
CA ASP A 106 -119.71 -30.21 -47.66
C ASP A 106 -121.12 -29.62 -47.44
N ASP A 107 -121.21 -28.53 -46.69
CA ASP A 107 -122.47 -27.81 -46.50
C ASP A 107 -122.92 -27.10 -47.80
N VAL A 108 -121.99 -26.54 -48.58
CA VAL A 108 -122.27 -25.98 -49.93
C VAL A 108 -122.85 -27.05 -50.85
N ASP A 109 -122.20 -28.21 -50.94
CA ASP A 109 -122.63 -29.33 -51.78
C ASP A 109 -124.03 -29.82 -51.37
N ARG A 110 -124.28 -29.93 -50.06
CA ARG A 110 -125.56 -30.39 -49.50
C ARG A 110 -126.70 -29.41 -49.76
N LEU A 111 -126.47 -28.11 -49.56
CA LEU A 111 -127.51 -27.08 -49.75
C LEU A 111 -127.88 -26.92 -51.23
N TYR A 112 -126.90 -27.04 -52.13
CA TYR A 112 -127.15 -27.03 -53.57
C TYR A 112 -127.98 -28.25 -54.03
N ALA A 113 -127.63 -29.46 -53.56
CA ALA A 113 -128.39 -30.68 -53.85
C ALA A 113 -129.85 -30.60 -53.35
N ALA A 114 -130.11 -29.82 -52.30
CA ALA A 114 -131.46 -29.55 -51.78
C ALA A 114 -132.23 -28.47 -52.56
N GLY A 115 -131.63 -27.88 -53.62
CA GLY A 115 -132.25 -26.88 -54.48
C GLY A 115 -132.23 -25.45 -53.93
N ALA A 116 -131.35 -25.14 -52.96
CA ALA A 116 -131.21 -23.79 -52.41
C ALA A 116 -130.66 -22.80 -53.46
N THR A 117 -131.09 -21.54 -53.39
CA THR A 117 -130.57 -20.48 -54.26
C THR A 117 -129.16 -20.03 -53.83
N ILE A 118 -128.36 -19.49 -54.76
CA ILE A 118 -126.99 -19.02 -54.48
C ILE A 118 -126.94 -18.07 -53.26
N GLY A 119 -127.88 -17.14 -53.14
CA GLY A 119 -127.93 -16.23 -52.00
C GLY A 119 -128.23 -16.90 -50.66
N GLN A 120 -128.93 -18.05 -50.66
CA GLN A 120 -129.17 -18.85 -49.45
C GLN A 120 -127.95 -19.70 -49.08
N ILE A 121 -127.22 -20.22 -50.08
CA ILE A 121 -125.96 -20.96 -49.87
C ILE A 121 -124.91 -20.00 -49.31
N ASP A 122 -124.68 -18.87 -49.96
CA ASP A 122 -123.71 -17.85 -49.53
C ASP A 122 -123.99 -17.38 -48.09
N ALA A 123 -125.25 -17.08 -47.75
CA ALA A 123 -125.61 -16.69 -46.38
C ALA A 123 -125.37 -17.78 -45.32
N ALA A 124 -125.46 -19.06 -45.68
CA ALA A 124 -125.31 -20.18 -44.75
C ALA A 124 -123.85 -20.57 -44.50
N VAL A 125 -122.96 -20.32 -45.47
CA VAL A 125 -121.54 -20.70 -45.38
C VAL A 125 -120.59 -19.51 -45.27
N ARG A 126 -121.12 -18.28 -45.16
CA ARG A 126 -120.32 -17.07 -45.03
C ARG A 126 -119.43 -17.12 -43.79
N LEU A 127 -118.13 -17.04 -44.02
CA LEU A 127 -117.10 -16.84 -43.01
C LEU A 127 -116.38 -15.50 -43.29
N PRO A 128 -115.88 -14.79 -42.27
CA PRO A 128 -115.05 -13.61 -42.47
C PRO A 128 -113.68 -13.99 -43.05
N ASP A 129 -113.26 -13.32 -44.11
CA ASP A 129 -111.92 -13.53 -44.71
C ASP A 129 -110.80 -12.86 -43.91
N ASP A 130 -111.15 -11.88 -43.07
CA ASP A 130 -110.21 -11.05 -42.34
C ASP A 130 -109.39 -11.85 -41.30
N ASP A 131 -109.99 -12.90 -40.71
CA ASP A 131 -109.35 -13.73 -39.68
C ASP A 131 -108.19 -14.56 -40.28
N ALA A 132 -108.41 -15.21 -41.43
CA ALA A 132 -107.38 -16.02 -42.10
C ALA A 132 -106.16 -15.19 -42.54
N ILE A 133 -106.42 -13.94 -42.96
CA ILE A 133 -105.36 -13.00 -43.38
C ILE A 133 -104.61 -12.49 -42.15
N ALA A 134 -105.30 -12.21 -41.05
CA ALA A 134 -104.70 -11.78 -39.79
C ALA A 134 -103.79 -12.87 -39.19
N ASP A 135 -104.25 -14.12 -39.17
CA ASP A 135 -103.49 -15.26 -38.65
C ASP A 135 -102.21 -15.51 -39.46
N LEU A 136 -102.31 -15.42 -40.79
CA LEU A 136 -101.14 -15.57 -41.68
C LEU A 136 -100.12 -14.43 -41.50
N ALA A 137 -100.60 -13.19 -41.32
CA ALA A 137 -99.73 -12.05 -41.05
C ALA A 137 -99.02 -12.16 -39.69
N ALA A 138 -99.71 -12.67 -38.66
CA ALA A 138 -99.13 -12.91 -37.34
C ALA A 138 -98.03 -13.99 -37.36
N LEU A 139 -98.26 -15.08 -38.11
CA LEU A 139 -97.26 -16.14 -38.32
C LEU A 139 -96.01 -15.58 -39.02
N HIS A 140 -96.21 -14.81 -40.10
CA HIS A 140 -95.13 -14.17 -40.85
C HIS A 140 -94.29 -13.24 -39.95
N GLN A 141 -94.94 -12.41 -39.13
CA GLN A 141 -94.26 -11.49 -38.22
C GLN A 141 -93.45 -12.22 -37.14
N THR A 142 -94.01 -13.27 -36.55
CA THR A 142 -93.35 -14.07 -35.50
C THR A 142 -92.08 -14.70 -36.04
N LEU A 143 -92.17 -15.31 -37.21
CA LEU A 143 -91.05 -16.00 -37.81
C LEU A 143 -89.94 -15.03 -38.23
N ASN A 144 -90.28 -13.90 -38.88
CA ASN A 144 -89.29 -12.87 -39.22
C ASN A 144 -88.56 -12.29 -38.00
N THR A 145 -89.24 -12.19 -36.86
CA THR A 145 -88.64 -11.65 -35.63
C THR A 145 -87.65 -12.64 -35.02
N ALA A 146 -88.02 -13.92 -34.92
CA ALA A 146 -87.14 -14.97 -34.40
C ALA A 146 -85.86 -15.10 -35.24
N LEU A 147 -86.03 -15.10 -36.57
CA LEU A 147 -84.98 -15.24 -37.56
C LEU A 147 -83.90 -14.14 -37.47
N ASN A 148 -84.35 -12.89 -37.37
CA ASN A 148 -83.45 -11.73 -37.28
C ASN A 148 -82.64 -11.74 -35.97
N ASN A 149 -83.25 -12.14 -34.86
CA ASN A 149 -82.57 -12.20 -33.57
C ASN A 149 -81.43 -13.24 -33.56
N GLU A 150 -81.64 -14.40 -34.18
CA GLU A 150 -80.64 -15.47 -34.26
C GLU A 150 -79.44 -15.04 -35.13
N LEU A 151 -79.72 -14.35 -36.23
CA LEU A 151 -78.70 -13.85 -37.16
C LEU A 151 -77.81 -12.76 -36.51
N GLU A 152 -78.39 -11.88 -35.69
CA GLU A 152 -77.63 -10.90 -34.90
C GLU A 152 -76.76 -11.57 -33.82
N ALA A 153 -77.29 -12.58 -33.12
CA ALA A 153 -76.54 -13.32 -32.11
C ALA A 153 -75.29 -14.01 -32.69
N ASN A 154 -75.43 -14.63 -33.87
CA ASN A 154 -74.32 -15.27 -34.57
C ASN A 154 -73.27 -14.25 -35.05
N ARG A 155 -73.67 -13.07 -35.54
CA ARG A 155 -72.73 -11.98 -35.89
C ARG A 155 -71.90 -11.51 -34.69
N LEU A 156 -72.52 -11.36 -33.52
CA LEU A 156 -71.81 -10.97 -32.29
C LEU A 156 -70.79 -12.03 -31.84
N ARG A 157 -71.12 -13.31 -31.93
CA ARG A 157 -70.20 -14.41 -31.58
C ARG A 157 -68.94 -14.41 -32.47
N ILE A 158 -69.13 -14.27 -33.79
CA ILE A 158 -68.02 -14.28 -34.75
C ILE A 158 -67.10 -13.06 -34.53
N THR A 159 -67.66 -11.87 -34.36
CA THR A 159 -66.87 -10.65 -34.14
C THR A 159 -66.08 -10.70 -32.83
N ALA A 160 -66.65 -11.22 -31.75
CA ALA A 160 -65.95 -11.42 -30.48
C ALA A 160 -64.75 -12.38 -30.64
N LEU A 161 -64.93 -13.54 -31.28
CA LEU A 161 -63.85 -14.50 -31.51
C LEU A 161 -62.73 -13.93 -32.39
N ALA A 162 -63.08 -13.23 -33.48
CA ALA A 162 -62.11 -12.60 -34.37
C ALA A 162 -61.27 -11.54 -33.64
N SER A 163 -61.91 -10.69 -32.84
CA SER A 163 -61.21 -9.65 -32.06
C SER A 163 -60.25 -10.24 -31.02
N GLY A 164 -60.66 -11.32 -30.34
CA GLY A 164 -59.80 -12.04 -29.40
C GLY A 164 -58.55 -12.65 -30.05
N LEU A 165 -58.69 -13.21 -31.26
CA LEU A 165 -57.57 -13.78 -32.01
C LEU A 165 -56.53 -12.71 -32.39
N ILE A 166 -57.00 -11.55 -32.86
CA ILE A 166 -56.13 -10.42 -33.24
C ILE A 166 -55.36 -9.91 -32.01
N ALA A 167 -56.03 -9.71 -30.88
CA ALA A 167 -55.39 -9.26 -29.65
C ALA A 167 -54.29 -10.23 -29.18
N ALA A 168 -54.56 -11.54 -29.18
CA ALA A 168 -53.58 -12.56 -28.82
C ALA A 168 -52.35 -12.55 -29.74
N PHE A 169 -52.55 -12.33 -31.04
CA PHE A 169 -51.47 -12.25 -32.02
C PHE A 169 -50.57 -11.03 -31.77
N VAL A 170 -51.16 -9.85 -31.53
CA VAL A 170 -50.40 -8.62 -31.24
C VAL A 170 -49.57 -8.76 -29.96
N ILE A 171 -50.16 -9.32 -28.89
CA ILE A 171 -49.45 -9.59 -27.63
C ILE A 171 -48.28 -10.55 -27.86
N GLY A 172 -48.49 -11.60 -28.65
CA GLY A 172 -47.43 -12.56 -29.00
C GLY A 172 -46.25 -11.89 -29.71
N ILE A 173 -46.50 -11.04 -30.70
CA ILE A 173 -45.46 -10.28 -31.40
C ILE A 173 -44.69 -9.38 -30.44
N ALA A 174 -45.40 -8.64 -29.57
CA ALA A 174 -44.78 -7.74 -28.61
C ALA A 174 -43.85 -8.49 -27.63
N LEU A 175 -44.25 -9.68 -27.19
CA LEU A 175 -43.47 -10.51 -26.27
C LEU A 175 -42.19 -11.04 -26.94
N VAL A 176 -42.29 -11.51 -28.18
CA VAL A 176 -41.12 -11.93 -28.98
C VAL A 176 -40.16 -10.75 -29.22
N ALA A 177 -40.69 -9.59 -29.60
CA ALA A 177 -39.87 -8.38 -29.78
C ALA A 177 -39.18 -7.96 -28.48
N GLY A 178 -39.87 -8.05 -27.34
CA GLY A 178 -39.31 -7.79 -26.01
C GLY A 178 -38.16 -8.73 -25.64
N LEU A 179 -38.30 -10.02 -25.94
CA LEU A 179 -37.23 -11.02 -25.72
C LEU A 179 -36.00 -10.75 -26.58
N ILE A 180 -36.18 -10.39 -27.86
CA ILE A 180 -35.09 -10.05 -28.77
C ILE A 180 -34.35 -8.79 -28.28
N LEU A 181 -35.09 -7.74 -27.91
CA LEU A 181 -34.51 -6.50 -27.37
C LEU A 181 -33.76 -6.76 -26.05
N SER A 182 -34.31 -7.60 -25.17
CA SER A 182 -33.63 -8.02 -23.93
C SER A 182 -32.31 -8.73 -24.22
N ALA A 183 -32.31 -9.70 -25.14
CA ALA A 183 -31.12 -10.45 -25.54
C ALA A 183 -30.05 -9.56 -26.21
N GLN A 184 -30.45 -8.54 -26.98
CA GLN A 184 -29.50 -7.56 -27.52
C GLN A 184 -28.92 -6.66 -26.43
N ARG A 185 -29.73 -6.22 -25.47
CA ARG A 185 -29.27 -5.40 -24.34
C ARG A 185 -28.27 -6.14 -23.46
N THR A 186 -28.47 -7.42 -23.19
CA THR A 186 -27.50 -8.22 -22.41
C THR A 186 -26.18 -8.36 -23.15
N LYS A 187 -26.21 -8.71 -24.45
CA LYS A 187 -24.99 -8.78 -25.28
C LYS A 187 -24.21 -7.48 -25.30
N LEU A 188 -24.90 -6.34 -25.45
CA LEU A 188 -24.25 -5.03 -25.45
C LEU A 188 -23.62 -4.70 -24.09
N ARG A 189 -24.30 -4.99 -22.98
CA ARG A 189 -23.74 -4.80 -21.63
C ARG A 189 -22.52 -5.67 -21.39
N ASP A 190 -22.56 -6.93 -21.81
CA ASP A 190 -21.43 -7.86 -21.63
C ASP A 190 -20.22 -7.40 -22.45
N ALA A 191 -20.44 -6.98 -23.70
CA ALA A 191 -19.38 -6.41 -24.54
C ALA A 191 -18.78 -5.13 -23.93
N MET A 192 -19.61 -4.21 -23.43
CA MET A 192 -19.14 -3.01 -22.73
C MET A 192 -18.39 -3.34 -21.44
N ARG A 193 -18.86 -4.35 -20.69
CA ARG A 193 -18.20 -4.78 -19.45
C ARG A 193 -16.82 -5.37 -19.73
N ILE A 194 -16.70 -6.21 -20.74
CA ILE A 194 -15.41 -6.77 -21.20
C ILE A 194 -14.47 -5.64 -21.63
N ALA A 195 -14.94 -4.73 -22.48
CA ALA A 195 -14.14 -3.58 -22.93
C ALA A 195 -13.67 -2.71 -21.75
N SER A 196 -14.56 -2.41 -20.79
CA SER A 196 -14.21 -1.62 -19.61
C SER A 196 -13.25 -2.34 -18.66
N LEU A 197 -13.32 -3.67 -18.58
CA LEU A 197 -12.41 -4.47 -17.76
C LEU A 197 -11.02 -4.48 -18.39
N ASP A 198 -10.95 -4.64 -19.71
CA ASP A 198 -9.70 -4.60 -20.48
C ASP A 198 -9.03 -3.22 -20.40
N GLU A 199 -9.81 -2.14 -20.54
CA GLU A 199 -9.33 -0.76 -20.36
C GLU A 199 -8.81 -0.50 -18.94
N ARG A 200 -9.51 -0.98 -17.91
CA ARG A 200 -9.06 -0.86 -16.51
C ARG A 200 -7.80 -1.68 -16.23
N LEU A 201 -7.73 -2.91 -16.73
CA LEU A 201 -6.54 -3.76 -16.58
C LEU A 201 -5.34 -3.13 -17.28
N ASN A 202 -5.51 -2.63 -18.51
CA ASN A 202 -4.49 -1.89 -19.22
C ASN A 202 -4.06 -0.62 -18.46
N ALA A 203 -5.00 0.14 -17.91
CA ALA A 203 -4.67 1.32 -17.10
C ALA A 203 -3.85 0.96 -15.85
N ILE A 204 -4.20 -0.14 -15.15
CA ILE A 204 -3.45 -0.64 -13.99
C ILE A 204 -2.04 -1.07 -14.43
N LEU A 205 -1.91 -1.84 -15.50
CA LEU A 205 -0.61 -2.30 -16.00
C LEU A 205 0.27 -1.12 -16.46
N LEU A 206 -0.30 -0.13 -17.14
CA LEU A 206 0.42 1.06 -17.62
C LEU A 206 0.89 1.99 -16.50
N THR A 207 0.16 2.04 -15.37
CA THR A 207 0.50 2.90 -14.23
C THR A 207 1.40 2.21 -13.20
N ALA A 208 1.45 0.88 -13.20
CA ALA A 208 2.32 0.10 -12.35
C ALA A 208 3.80 0.38 -12.64
N ARG A 209 4.54 0.84 -11.62
CA ARG A 209 5.98 1.12 -11.73
C ARG A 209 6.85 -0.13 -11.67
N ASN A 210 6.36 -1.18 -11.02
CA ASN A 210 7.07 -2.45 -11.01
C ASN A 210 6.96 -3.14 -12.37
N GLY A 211 7.97 -3.93 -12.70
CA GLY A 211 7.98 -4.71 -13.92
C GLY A 211 7.09 -5.93 -13.80
N ILE A 212 6.12 -6.07 -14.68
CA ILE A 212 5.23 -7.22 -14.77
C ILE A 212 5.41 -7.87 -16.14
N LEU A 213 5.80 -9.14 -16.13
CA LEU A 213 5.95 -9.99 -17.31
C LEU A 213 4.95 -11.15 -17.25
N GLY A 214 4.25 -11.38 -18.36
CA GLY A 214 3.50 -12.62 -18.60
C GLY A 214 4.27 -13.48 -19.60
N LEU A 215 4.63 -14.70 -19.19
CA LEU A 215 5.41 -15.66 -19.97
C LEU A 215 4.52 -16.77 -20.53
N GLY A 216 4.72 -17.13 -21.80
CA GLY A 216 4.08 -18.27 -22.45
C GLY A 216 4.72 -19.62 -22.08
N PRO A 217 4.18 -20.75 -22.59
CA PRO A 217 4.67 -22.10 -22.29
C PRO A 217 6.10 -22.39 -22.75
N ASP A 218 6.57 -21.64 -23.73
CA ASP A 218 7.92 -21.67 -24.31
C ASP A 218 8.89 -20.69 -23.62
N GLY A 219 8.43 -19.95 -22.59
CA GLY A 219 9.21 -18.90 -21.93
C GLY A 219 9.24 -17.56 -22.67
N SER A 220 8.54 -17.44 -23.81
CA SER A 220 8.43 -16.19 -24.55
C SER A 220 7.64 -15.13 -23.76
N ILE A 221 8.05 -13.86 -23.86
CA ILE A 221 7.33 -12.75 -23.24
C ILE A 221 6.08 -12.44 -24.06
N ARG A 222 4.90 -12.67 -23.47
CA ARG A 222 3.58 -12.39 -24.09
C ARG A 222 2.99 -11.07 -23.64
N VAL A 223 3.25 -10.71 -22.39
CA VAL A 223 2.82 -9.44 -21.79
C VAL A 223 4.01 -8.80 -21.10
N ALA A 224 4.20 -7.50 -21.31
CA ALA A 224 5.19 -6.70 -20.59
C ALA A 224 4.66 -5.28 -20.40
N ASN A 225 4.52 -4.87 -19.15
CA ASN A 225 4.11 -3.50 -18.84
C ASN A 225 5.28 -2.50 -19.04
N PRO A 226 5.02 -1.17 -19.02
CA PRO A 226 6.08 -0.17 -19.16
C PRO A 226 7.18 -0.31 -18.12
N GLY A 227 6.84 -0.58 -16.85
CA GLY A 227 7.83 -0.79 -15.79
C GLY A 227 8.82 -1.91 -16.11
N ALA A 228 8.37 -3.01 -16.72
CA ALA A 228 9.26 -4.11 -17.11
C ALA A 228 10.19 -3.69 -18.25
N ARG A 229 9.69 -2.88 -19.18
CA ARG A 229 10.48 -2.36 -20.31
C ARG A 229 11.56 -1.41 -19.85
N ASP A 230 11.24 -0.55 -18.89
CA ASP A 230 12.18 0.41 -18.32
C ASP A 230 13.25 -0.28 -17.45
N LEU A 231 12.88 -1.34 -16.73
CA LEU A 231 13.81 -2.08 -15.86
C LEU A 231 14.74 -3.02 -16.63
N LEU A 232 14.23 -3.76 -17.62
CA LEU A 232 15.02 -4.73 -18.37
C LEU A 232 15.75 -4.14 -19.57
N GLY A 233 15.38 -2.92 -19.99
CA GLY A 233 15.90 -2.28 -21.20
C GLY A 233 15.36 -2.91 -22.49
N THR A 234 15.59 -2.26 -23.63
CA THR A 234 15.08 -2.72 -24.94
C THR A 234 15.67 -4.05 -25.39
N ASP A 235 16.86 -4.41 -24.91
CA ASP A 235 17.62 -5.57 -25.37
C ASP A 235 17.00 -6.90 -24.94
N ALA A 236 16.24 -6.90 -23.85
CA ALA A 236 15.46 -8.04 -23.36
C ALA A 236 14.22 -8.32 -24.22
N PHE A 237 13.73 -7.36 -25.02
CA PHE A 237 12.50 -7.52 -25.79
C PHE A 237 12.81 -7.75 -27.27
N GLY A 238 12.35 -8.88 -27.83
CA GLY A 238 12.55 -9.24 -29.24
C GLY A 238 13.41 -10.48 -29.49
N ALA A 239 13.77 -11.24 -28.45
CA ALA A 239 14.60 -12.45 -28.52
C ALA A 239 13.84 -13.76 -28.25
N ASP A 240 12.52 -13.79 -28.46
CA ASP A 240 11.63 -14.91 -28.13
C ASP A 240 11.88 -15.48 -26.70
N SER A 241 12.35 -16.72 -26.58
CA SER A 241 12.57 -17.42 -25.30
C SER A 241 13.94 -17.14 -24.64
N ASP A 242 14.89 -16.50 -25.33
CA ASP A 242 16.29 -16.35 -24.87
C ASP A 242 16.57 -14.98 -24.22
N TRP A 243 15.53 -14.19 -23.96
CA TRP A 243 15.65 -12.92 -23.27
C TRP A 243 16.34 -12.96 -21.89
N PRO A 244 16.24 -14.03 -21.06
CA PRO A 244 16.90 -14.04 -19.75
C PRO A 244 18.43 -13.96 -19.86
N ASP A 245 19.01 -14.53 -20.92
CA ASP A 245 20.47 -14.49 -21.15
C ASP A 245 20.97 -13.07 -21.48
N ARG A 246 20.07 -12.17 -21.89
CA ARG A 246 20.38 -10.76 -22.16
C ARG A 246 20.29 -9.89 -20.92
N VAL A 247 19.83 -10.45 -19.80
CA VAL A 247 19.69 -9.76 -18.52
C VAL A 247 20.60 -10.43 -17.50
N PRO A 248 21.91 -10.13 -17.50
CA PRO A 248 22.84 -10.76 -16.57
C PRO A 248 22.53 -10.32 -15.14
N LEU A 249 22.09 -11.27 -14.32
CA LEU A 249 21.90 -11.08 -12.88
C LEU A 249 23.10 -11.63 -12.09
N ARG A 250 23.40 -10.98 -10.97
CA ARG A 250 24.46 -11.35 -10.02
C ARG A 250 23.89 -11.62 -8.64
N ARG A 251 24.56 -12.51 -7.90
CA ARG A 251 24.25 -12.82 -6.50
C ARG A 251 24.60 -11.66 -5.58
N THR A 252 23.82 -11.50 -4.51
CA THR A 252 24.04 -10.46 -3.49
C THR A 252 25.22 -10.75 -2.57
N GLU A 253 25.60 -12.03 -2.40
CA GLU A 253 26.63 -12.43 -1.44
C GLU A 253 28.05 -12.25 -1.97
N ASP A 254 28.28 -12.62 -3.23
CA ASP A 254 29.63 -12.74 -3.82
C ASP A 254 29.79 -11.98 -5.15
N LEU A 255 28.74 -11.29 -5.61
CA LEU A 255 28.70 -10.55 -6.87
C LEU A 255 28.97 -11.41 -8.11
N THR A 256 28.94 -12.74 -7.99
CA THR A 256 29.12 -13.64 -9.12
C THR A 256 27.86 -13.67 -9.98
N VAL A 257 28.05 -13.78 -11.30
CA VAL A 257 26.94 -13.92 -12.25
C VAL A 257 26.28 -15.28 -12.04
N TYR A 258 24.95 -15.31 -12.01
CA TYR A 258 24.23 -16.58 -11.92
C TYR A 258 24.55 -17.48 -13.12
N SER A 259 24.77 -18.76 -12.86
CA SER A 259 24.72 -19.78 -13.91
C SER A 259 23.29 -19.93 -14.42
N ARG A 260 23.12 -20.42 -15.65
CA ARG A 260 21.80 -20.56 -16.29
C ARG A 260 20.76 -21.25 -15.40
N ASP A 261 21.11 -22.39 -14.82
CA ASP A 261 20.20 -23.18 -13.97
C ASP A 261 19.85 -22.48 -12.64
N ALA A 262 20.74 -21.62 -12.14
CA ALA A 262 20.53 -20.87 -10.91
C ALA A 262 19.92 -19.49 -11.14
N HIS A 263 19.81 -19.05 -12.40
CA HIS A 263 19.35 -17.72 -12.75
C HIS A 263 17.85 -17.56 -12.41
N PRO A 264 17.45 -16.55 -11.61
CA PRO A 264 16.06 -16.40 -11.18
C PRO A 264 15.07 -16.37 -12.35
N LEU A 265 15.38 -15.64 -13.43
CA LEU A 265 14.48 -15.57 -14.59
C LEU A 265 14.37 -16.92 -15.34
N TRP A 266 15.43 -17.74 -15.40
CA TRP A 266 15.36 -19.07 -16.00
C TRP A 266 14.55 -20.04 -15.14
N ARG A 267 14.71 -19.98 -13.81
CA ARG A 267 13.89 -20.74 -12.86
C ARG A 267 12.41 -20.34 -12.97
N ALA A 268 12.11 -19.06 -13.15
CA ALA A 268 10.76 -18.59 -13.41
C ALA A 268 10.20 -19.10 -14.77
N VAL A 269 11.01 -19.14 -15.83
CA VAL A 269 10.62 -19.75 -17.12
C VAL A 269 10.33 -21.25 -16.97
N ALA A 270 11.12 -21.98 -16.17
CA ALA A 270 10.84 -23.37 -15.80
C ALA A 270 9.57 -23.53 -14.92
N GLY A 271 8.97 -22.40 -14.52
CA GLY A 271 7.76 -22.32 -13.71
C GLY A 271 8.00 -22.61 -12.23
N GLU A 272 9.21 -22.40 -11.74
CA GLU A 272 9.46 -22.36 -10.30
C GLU A 272 8.80 -21.11 -9.70
N ALA A 273 8.23 -21.25 -8.50
CA ALA A 273 7.62 -20.13 -7.78
C ALA A 273 8.66 -19.46 -6.88
N LEU A 274 9.15 -18.31 -7.32
CA LEU A 274 10.12 -17.50 -6.60
C LEU A 274 9.40 -16.59 -5.60
N ARG A 275 9.93 -16.50 -4.37
CA ARG A 275 9.33 -15.73 -3.27
C ARG A 275 10.14 -14.48 -2.93
N GLY A 276 10.36 -13.63 -3.93
CA GLY A 276 11.03 -12.34 -3.73
C GLY A 276 12.54 -12.46 -3.54
N GLU A 277 13.19 -13.29 -4.34
CA GLU A 277 14.66 -13.40 -4.35
C GLU A 277 15.27 -12.10 -4.88
N VAL A 278 16.31 -11.58 -4.22
CA VAL A 278 16.98 -10.33 -4.61
C VAL A 278 18.22 -10.67 -5.44
N ALA A 279 18.35 -10.03 -6.60
CA ALA A 279 19.49 -10.17 -7.48
C ALA A 279 19.97 -8.78 -7.95
N ILE A 280 21.24 -8.69 -8.33
CA ILE A 280 21.84 -7.44 -8.79
C ILE A 280 21.89 -7.45 -10.32
N MET A 281 21.36 -6.40 -10.95
CA MET A 281 21.45 -6.17 -12.38
C MET A 281 22.46 -5.05 -12.67
N GLY A 282 23.38 -5.29 -13.61
CA GLY A 282 24.44 -4.34 -13.95
C GLY A 282 25.67 -4.44 -13.03
N ASP A 283 26.66 -3.57 -13.26
CA ASP A 283 27.90 -3.46 -12.48
C ASP A 283 28.18 -2.01 -12.06
N GLY A 284 29.11 -1.84 -11.11
CA GLY A 284 29.56 -0.52 -10.66
C GLY A 284 28.49 0.30 -9.93
N GLU A 285 28.54 1.63 -10.10
CA GLU A 285 27.63 2.58 -9.43
C GLU A 285 26.19 2.55 -9.97
N GLU A 286 26.00 2.07 -11.20
CA GLU A 286 24.69 1.93 -11.84
C GLU A 286 23.97 0.61 -11.51
N ALA A 287 24.59 -0.25 -10.70
CA ALA A 287 23.99 -1.52 -10.30
C ALA A 287 22.67 -1.32 -9.56
N ARG A 288 21.63 -2.04 -10.03
CA ARG A 288 20.28 -2.04 -9.46
C ARG A 288 20.00 -3.34 -8.72
N TYR A 289 19.34 -3.24 -7.57
CA TYR A 289 18.83 -4.40 -6.86
C TYR A 289 17.41 -4.69 -7.32
N LEU A 290 17.21 -5.90 -7.85
CA LEU A 290 15.92 -6.36 -8.35
C LEU A 290 15.40 -7.49 -7.49
N ARG A 291 14.17 -7.33 -7.02
CA ARG A 291 13.43 -8.39 -6.35
C ARG A 291 12.59 -9.12 -7.39
N VAL A 292 12.86 -10.40 -7.56
CA VAL A 292 12.20 -11.27 -8.52
C VAL A 292 11.21 -12.18 -7.79
N THR A 293 9.94 -12.07 -8.16
CA THR A 293 8.88 -12.96 -7.69
C THR A 293 8.20 -13.59 -8.91
N SER A 294 7.83 -14.86 -8.81
CA SER A 294 7.11 -15.55 -9.88
C SER A 294 5.97 -16.40 -9.35
N ALA A 295 4.90 -16.46 -10.11
CA ALA A 295 3.74 -17.30 -9.82
C ALA A 295 3.22 -17.97 -11.09
N ARG A 296 2.84 -19.24 -10.98
CA ARG A 296 2.14 -19.95 -12.05
C ARG A 296 0.67 -19.52 -12.10
N VAL A 297 0.19 -19.27 -13.31
CA VAL A 297 -1.23 -19.04 -13.60
C VAL A 297 -1.86 -20.38 -13.96
N ALA A 298 -3.00 -20.71 -13.34
CA ALA A 298 -3.73 -21.91 -13.69
C ALA A 298 -4.23 -21.81 -15.15
N PRO A 299 -4.01 -22.82 -16.00
CA PRO A 299 -4.45 -22.77 -17.38
C PRO A 299 -5.97 -22.63 -17.42
N ARG A 300 -6.45 -21.47 -17.90
CA ARG A 300 -7.83 -21.29 -18.37
C ARG A 300 -7.81 -21.27 -19.89
N THR A 301 -8.94 -21.61 -20.49
CA THR A 301 -9.21 -22.00 -21.89
C THR A 301 -8.67 -21.14 -23.05
N THR A 302 -7.82 -20.15 -22.79
CA THR A 302 -7.07 -19.35 -23.78
C THR A 302 -5.60 -19.31 -23.38
N ASP A 303 -4.82 -20.20 -24.00
CA ASP A 303 -3.36 -20.37 -23.84
C ASP A 303 -2.59 -19.14 -24.32
N ASP A 304 -2.18 -18.26 -23.41
CA ASP A 304 -1.10 -17.33 -23.76
C ASP A 304 -0.14 -17.07 -22.59
N VAL A 305 -0.59 -17.06 -21.33
CA VAL A 305 0.30 -16.81 -20.18
C VAL A 305 0.25 -17.96 -19.16
N GLN A 306 1.40 -18.59 -18.92
CA GLN A 306 1.59 -19.68 -17.95
C GLN A 306 2.23 -19.20 -16.64
N THR A 307 3.17 -18.26 -16.72
CA THR A 307 3.89 -17.73 -15.56
C THR A 307 3.86 -16.22 -15.56
N VAL A 308 3.56 -15.61 -14.41
CA VAL A 308 3.72 -14.17 -14.20
C VAL A 308 4.96 -13.93 -13.37
N VAL A 309 5.83 -13.03 -13.82
CA VAL A 309 7.03 -12.60 -13.11
C VAL A 309 6.89 -11.12 -12.77
N THR A 310 7.13 -10.77 -11.52
CA THR A 310 7.19 -9.38 -11.06
C THR A 310 8.62 -9.02 -10.66
N LEU A 311 9.05 -7.84 -11.09
CA LEU A 311 10.38 -7.27 -10.91
C LEU A 311 10.22 -5.94 -10.19
N ASP A 312 10.63 -5.89 -8.93
CA ASP A 312 10.63 -4.65 -8.16
C ASP A 312 12.06 -4.11 -8.05
N ASP A 313 12.27 -2.84 -8.41
CA ASP A 313 13.51 -2.14 -8.11
C ASP A 313 13.54 -1.78 -6.62
N VAL A 314 14.45 -2.42 -5.90
CA VAL A 314 14.60 -2.29 -4.44
C VAL A 314 15.96 -1.70 -4.10
N THR A 315 16.58 -0.99 -5.05
CA THR A 315 17.91 -0.40 -4.93
C THR A 315 18.01 0.53 -3.73
N GLU A 316 17.07 1.47 -3.58
CA GLU A 316 17.08 2.40 -2.44
C GLU A 316 16.88 1.68 -1.11
N ILE A 317 16.00 0.68 -1.07
CA ILE A 317 15.69 -0.10 0.14
C ILE A 317 16.92 -0.91 0.57
N GLU A 318 17.57 -1.63 -0.34
CA GLU A 318 18.76 -2.43 -0.01
C GLU A 318 19.96 -1.55 0.34
N ARG A 319 20.16 -0.42 -0.35
CA ARG A 319 21.22 0.55 0.01
C ARG A 319 20.99 1.11 1.41
N GLY A 320 19.75 1.47 1.75
CA GLY A 320 19.38 1.91 3.09
C GLY A 320 19.60 0.84 4.14
N ARG A 321 19.21 -0.41 3.87
CA ARG A 321 19.44 -1.56 4.76
C ARG A 321 20.93 -1.78 5.02
N GLN A 322 21.77 -1.76 3.99
CA GLN A 322 23.23 -1.92 4.12
C GLN A 322 23.86 -0.77 4.91
N GLN A 323 23.42 0.47 4.69
CA GLN A 323 23.88 1.63 5.47
C GLN A 323 23.49 1.49 6.94
N PHE A 324 22.25 1.08 7.23
CA PHE A 324 21.78 0.85 8.59
C PHE A 324 22.57 -0.28 9.27
N GLU A 325 22.80 -1.42 8.60
CA GLU A 325 23.59 -2.52 9.15
C GLU A 325 25.05 -2.11 9.43
N ARG A 326 25.65 -1.27 8.57
CA ARG A 326 26.98 -0.69 8.81
C ARG A 326 26.97 0.25 10.01
N ALA A 327 26.00 1.16 10.08
CA ALA A 327 25.85 2.10 11.19
C ALA A 327 25.60 1.36 12.53
N ALA A 328 24.73 0.36 12.55
CA ALA A 328 24.43 -0.45 13.73
C ALA A 328 25.64 -1.27 14.20
N ARG A 329 26.45 -1.81 13.27
CA ARG A 329 27.73 -2.46 13.62
C ARG A 329 28.73 -1.48 14.21
N LEU A 330 28.81 -0.27 13.66
CA LEU A 330 29.68 0.79 14.20
C LEU A 330 29.21 1.25 15.59
N ASP A 331 27.90 1.35 15.81
CA ASP A 331 27.30 1.73 17.09
C ASP A 331 27.56 0.67 18.18
N ALA A 332 27.35 -0.61 17.86
CA ALA A 332 27.65 -1.73 18.76
C ALA A 332 29.14 -1.84 19.08
N LEU A 333 30.00 -1.59 18.08
CA LEU A 333 31.45 -1.57 18.26
C LEU A 333 31.91 -0.38 19.10
N GLY A 334 31.30 0.80 18.93
CA GLY A 334 31.58 1.99 19.74
C GLY A 334 31.26 1.77 21.23
N GLN A 335 30.09 1.20 21.54
CA GLN A 335 29.71 0.89 22.93
C GLN A 335 30.66 -0.12 23.61
N LEU A 336 31.03 -1.20 22.91
CA LEU A 336 31.97 -2.21 23.41
C LEU A 336 33.39 -1.64 23.58
N THR A 337 33.84 -0.81 22.64
CA THR A 337 35.18 -0.19 22.68
C THR A 337 35.30 0.83 23.81
N GLY A 338 34.23 1.56 24.12
CA GLY A 338 34.19 2.54 25.21
C GLY A 338 34.38 1.92 26.60
N GLY A 339 33.70 0.80 26.88
CA GLY A 339 33.84 0.06 28.13
C GLY A 339 35.21 -0.58 28.30
N ILE A 340 35.70 -1.26 27.25
CA ILE A 340 37.01 -1.94 27.29
C ILE A 340 38.16 -0.93 27.41
N ALA A 341 38.09 0.19 26.69
CA ALA A 341 39.15 1.18 26.71
C ALA A 341 39.19 1.99 28.03
N HIS A 342 38.05 2.16 28.70
CA HIS A 342 38.02 2.67 30.07
C HIS A 342 38.82 1.75 31.03
N ASP A 343 38.63 0.44 30.95
CA ASP A 343 39.33 -0.52 31.81
C ASP A 343 40.84 -0.57 31.51
N PHE A 344 41.24 -0.44 30.25
CA PHE A 344 42.65 -0.32 29.86
C PHE A 344 43.29 0.96 30.42
N ASN A 345 42.59 2.09 30.38
CA ASN A 345 43.09 3.33 30.96
C ASN A 345 43.26 3.22 32.48
N ASN A 346 42.36 2.51 33.16
CA ASN A 346 42.50 2.25 34.59
C ASN A 346 43.76 1.43 34.90
N LEU A 347 43.99 0.35 34.15
CA LEU A 347 45.20 -0.47 34.31
C LEU A 347 46.47 0.31 34.00
N LEU A 348 46.48 1.09 32.92
CA LEU A 348 47.63 1.89 32.52
C LEU A 348 47.93 3.00 33.53
N GLY A 349 46.91 3.67 34.06
CA GLY A 349 47.07 4.68 35.12
C GLY A 349 47.70 4.09 36.38
N THR A 350 47.23 2.91 36.82
CA THR A 350 47.83 2.21 37.98
C THR A 350 49.30 1.86 37.75
N ILE A 351 49.65 1.37 36.55
CA ILE A 351 51.04 1.03 36.22
C ILE A 351 51.90 2.29 36.10
N GLU A 352 51.39 3.37 35.49
CA GLU A 352 52.10 4.65 35.37
C GLU A 352 52.47 5.17 36.76
N TYR A 353 51.50 5.18 37.66
CA TYR A 353 51.68 5.68 39.00
C TYR A 353 52.65 4.82 39.83
N ALA A 354 52.53 3.49 39.77
CA ALA A 354 53.47 2.58 40.46
C ALA A 354 54.91 2.78 39.98
N VAL A 355 55.11 3.07 38.69
CA VAL A 355 56.42 3.37 38.11
C VAL A 355 56.95 4.73 38.58
N GLU A 356 56.10 5.76 38.74
CA GLU A 356 56.51 7.05 39.27
C GLU A 356 56.90 6.97 40.76
N LEU A 357 56.09 6.29 41.57
CA LEU A 357 56.36 6.13 43.00
C LEU A 357 57.67 5.36 43.26
N ALA A 358 57.91 4.27 42.52
CA ALA A 358 59.15 3.49 42.61
C ALA A 358 60.39 4.33 42.24
N ARG A 359 60.23 5.32 41.35
CA ARG A 359 61.31 6.21 40.92
C ARG A 359 61.66 7.23 42.00
N ASP A 360 60.66 7.75 42.70
CA ASP A 360 60.84 8.72 43.77
C ASP A 360 61.43 8.09 45.05
N GLU A 361 61.15 6.80 45.31
CA GLU A 361 61.75 6.04 46.41
C GLU A 361 63.22 5.61 46.18
N THR A 362 63.72 5.69 44.94
CA THR A 362 65.14 5.43 44.62
C THR A 362 65.85 6.62 43.96
N PRO A 363 66.06 7.75 44.69
CA PRO A 363 66.84 8.86 44.17
C PRO A 363 68.31 8.44 44.01
N GLY A 364 68.77 8.30 42.75
CA GLY A 364 70.16 8.01 42.41
C GLY A 364 70.46 6.59 41.90
N ALA A 365 69.44 5.74 41.73
CA ALA A 365 69.58 4.46 41.03
C ALA A 365 69.48 4.63 39.50
N ASP A 366 70.01 3.67 38.75
CA ASP A 366 69.90 3.61 37.29
C ASP A 366 68.46 3.35 36.86
N ASN A 367 67.70 4.43 36.70
CA ASN A 367 66.25 4.43 36.45
C ASN A 367 65.86 4.04 35.02
N ARG A 368 66.78 3.53 34.19
CA ARG A 368 66.51 3.18 32.78
C ARG A 368 65.33 2.23 32.60
N PHE A 369 65.13 1.28 33.52
CA PHE A 369 64.04 0.31 33.43
C PHE A 369 62.70 0.93 33.81
N LEU A 370 62.68 1.84 34.78
CA LEU A 370 61.51 2.63 35.16
C LEU A 370 61.14 3.61 34.05
N ASP A 371 62.11 4.29 33.45
CA ASP A 371 61.86 5.19 32.30
C ASP A 371 61.35 4.40 31.08
N THR A 372 61.85 3.18 30.86
CA THR A 372 61.36 2.29 29.79
C THR A 372 59.91 1.85 30.07
N ALA A 373 59.60 1.47 31.31
CA ALA A 373 58.25 1.11 31.71
C ALA A 373 57.28 2.29 31.58
N ARG A 374 57.67 3.48 32.04
CA ARG A 374 56.87 4.71 31.93
C ARG A 374 56.58 5.06 30.48
N ASN A 375 57.59 4.98 29.61
CA ASN A 375 57.42 5.19 28.17
C ASN A 375 56.50 4.13 27.53
N ALA A 376 56.52 2.88 27.99
CA ALA A 376 55.63 1.83 27.50
C ALA A 376 54.18 2.07 27.92
N VAL A 377 53.95 2.49 29.17
CA VAL A 377 52.63 2.82 29.69
C VAL A 377 52.04 4.04 28.99
N ARG A 378 52.82 5.11 28.82
CA ARG A 378 52.37 6.32 28.10
C ARG A 378 51.96 6.02 26.66
N ARG A 379 52.72 5.16 25.95
CA ARG A 379 52.33 4.67 24.62
C ARG A 379 51.04 3.84 24.65
N GLY A 380 50.86 3.01 25.68
CA GLY A 380 49.61 2.29 25.91
C GLY A 380 48.42 3.23 26.10
N ALA A 381 48.59 4.28 26.91
CA ALA A 381 47.55 5.28 27.16
C ALA A 381 47.21 6.07 25.89
N GLU A 382 48.23 6.49 25.13
CA GLU A 382 48.06 7.15 23.83
C GLU A 382 47.27 6.26 22.83
N LEU A 383 47.49 4.94 22.84
CA LEU A 383 46.77 3.99 21.99
C LEU A 383 45.30 3.81 22.43
N THR A 384 45.07 3.68 23.74
CA THR A 384 43.73 3.54 24.32
C THR A 384 42.91 4.80 24.16
N GLN A 385 43.53 5.98 24.24
CA GLN A 385 42.89 7.27 24.00
C GLN A 385 42.45 7.43 22.54
N ARG A 386 43.23 6.91 21.57
CA ARG A 386 42.82 6.83 20.16
C ARG A 386 41.61 5.91 19.95
N LEU A 387 41.54 4.80 20.70
CA LEU A 387 40.36 3.91 20.71
C LEU A 387 39.13 4.56 21.36
N LEU A 388 39.31 5.32 22.45
CA LEU A 388 38.23 6.07 23.10
C LEU A 388 37.70 7.21 22.25
N THR A 389 38.57 7.87 21.48
CA THR A 389 38.17 8.92 20.53
C THR A 389 37.24 8.38 19.44
N PHE A 390 37.38 7.10 19.08
CA PHE A 390 36.46 6.40 18.18
C PHE A 390 35.13 6.01 18.85
N ALA A 391 35.15 5.69 20.15
CA ALA A 391 33.98 5.23 20.90
C ALA A 391 33.11 6.36 21.49
N ARG A 392 33.71 7.52 21.80
CA ARG A 392 33.01 8.63 22.46
C ARG A 392 32.17 9.44 21.46
N ARG A 393 30.84 9.33 21.60
CA ARG A 393 29.92 10.42 21.26
C ARG A 393 30.05 11.53 22.32
N GLN A 394 31.11 12.33 22.28
CA GLN A 394 31.13 13.54 23.09
C GLN A 394 30.19 14.59 22.47
N PRO A 395 29.43 15.36 23.26
CA PRO A 395 28.81 16.58 22.79
C PRO A 395 29.93 17.49 22.28
N THR A 396 30.03 17.63 20.97
CA THR A 396 31.07 18.41 20.31
C THR A 396 30.88 19.88 20.71
N LEU A 397 31.82 20.45 21.46
CA LEU A 397 31.87 21.88 21.72
C LEU A 397 32.35 22.57 20.43
N VAL A 398 31.42 22.70 19.49
CA VAL A 398 31.65 23.35 18.21
C VAL A 398 31.87 24.84 18.45
N GLN A 399 33.12 25.29 18.27
CA GLN A 399 33.51 26.69 18.46
C GLN A 399 34.37 27.20 17.30
N PRO A 400 34.47 28.53 17.10
CA PRO A 400 35.40 29.08 16.11
C PRO A 400 36.86 28.91 16.57
N VAL A 401 37.58 28.01 15.92
CA VAL A 401 38.99 27.71 16.17
C VAL A 401 39.87 28.48 15.18
N PRO A 402 40.83 29.31 15.66
CA PRO A 402 41.82 29.94 14.80
C PRO A 402 42.72 28.88 14.15
N VAL A 403 42.76 28.82 12.81
CA VAL A 403 43.57 27.81 12.09
C VAL A 403 45.06 27.98 12.37
N ALA A 404 45.53 29.22 12.57
CA ALA A 404 46.90 29.50 12.97
C ALA A 404 47.28 28.77 14.27
N ARG A 405 46.42 28.84 15.29
CA ARG A 405 46.63 28.19 16.59
C ARG A 405 46.68 26.67 16.46
N ALA A 406 45.75 26.08 15.71
CA ALA A 406 45.72 24.63 15.47
C ALA A 406 47.01 24.14 14.76
N LEU A 407 47.53 24.91 13.79
CA LEU A 407 48.76 24.57 13.09
C LEU A 407 50.02 24.78 13.96
N GLU A 408 50.02 25.76 14.85
CA GLU A 408 51.08 25.98 15.85
C GLU A 408 51.15 24.82 16.85
N ASN A 409 50.01 24.43 17.42
CA ASN A 409 49.89 23.29 18.34
C ASN A 409 50.30 21.98 17.66
N LEU A 410 49.88 21.76 16.41
CA LEU A 410 50.34 20.64 15.61
C LEU A 410 51.86 20.65 15.43
N SER A 411 52.48 21.81 15.17
CA SER A 411 53.94 21.90 15.04
C SER A 411 54.63 21.46 16.35
N ALA A 412 54.10 21.87 17.50
CA ALA A 412 54.63 21.48 18.80
C ALA A 412 54.49 19.97 19.06
N LEU A 413 53.35 19.36 18.67
CA LEU A 413 53.07 17.94 18.86
C LEU A 413 53.77 17.03 17.83
N ALA A 414 53.92 17.47 16.59
CA ALA A 414 54.49 16.67 15.51
C ALA A 414 56.02 16.62 15.55
N ARG A 415 56.69 17.71 15.96
CA ARG A 415 58.17 17.80 16.00
C ARG A 415 58.86 16.68 16.80
N PRO A 416 58.38 16.27 17.99
CA PRO A 416 59.02 15.18 18.75
C PRO A 416 58.75 13.78 18.15
N VAL A 417 57.74 13.65 17.30
CA VAL A 417 57.17 12.35 16.88
C VAL A 417 57.50 12.02 15.42
N VAL A 418 57.77 13.03 14.60
CA VAL A 418 58.28 12.88 13.23
C VAL A 418 59.81 12.85 13.28
N ASP A 419 60.38 11.80 12.71
CA ASP A 419 61.84 11.56 12.65
C ASP A 419 62.57 12.74 11.97
N ALA A 420 63.80 13.05 12.39
CA ALA A 420 64.60 14.14 11.82
C ALA A 420 64.88 13.99 10.31
N SER A 421 64.68 12.79 9.75
CA SER A 421 64.79 12.49 8.33
C SER A 421 63.62 12.99 7.46
N ILE A 422 62.50 13.41 8.06
CA ILE A 422 61.30 13.86 7.34
C ILE A 422 61.06 15.35 7.60
N GLU A 423 61.10 16.16 6.55
CA GLU A 423 60.83 17.60 6.59
C GLU A 423 59.33 17.87 6.71
N VAL A 424 58.91 18.46 7.82
CA VAL A 424 57.52 18.93 8.01
C VAL A 424 57.44 20.43 7.73
N SER A 425 56.81 20.79 6.61
CA SER A 425 56.62 22.18 6.19
C SER A 425 55.17 22.61 6.44
N ILE A 426 54.97 23.64 7.27
CA ILE A 426 53.66 24.23 7.55
C ILE A 426 53.63 25.61 6.91
N THR A 427 52.73 25.83 5.96
CA THR A 427 52.53 27.15 5.36
C THR A 427 51.66 27.99 6.29
N PRO A 428 52.09 29.20 6.70
CA PRO A 428 51.27 30.08 7.53
C PRO A 428 49.92 30.38 6.85
N PRO A 429 48.79 30.20 7.55
CA PRO A 429 47.47 30.54 7.00
C PRO A 429 47.31 32.06 6.89
N ALA A 430 46.32 32.49 6.10
CA ALA A 430 45.92 33.90 6.07
C ALA A 430 45.43 34.37 7.46
N GLU A 431 45.69 35.62 7.82
CA GLU A 431 45.24 36.21 9.09
C GLU A 431 43.71 36.15 9.23
N GLY A 432 43.22 35.84 10.44
CA GLY A 432 41.79 35.80 10.75
C GLY A 432 41.04 34.55 10.24
N LEU A 433 41.75 33.53 9.76
CA LEU A 433 41.15 32.27 9.32
C LEU A 433 40.67 31.42 10.51
N HIS A 434 39.37 31.18 10.60
CA HIS A 434 38.75 30.36 11.64
C HIS A 434 37.93 29.24 11.01
N VAL A 435 37.92 28.08 11.66
CA VAL A 435 37.06 26.93 11.33
C VAL A 435 36.11 26.67 12.48
N LEU A 436 34.88 26.28 12.16
CA LEU A 436 33.86 25.95 13.15
C LEU A 436 33.94 24.45 13.45
N CYS A 437 34.63 24.06 14.52
CA CYS A 437 34.79 22.66 14.90
C CYS A 437 35.18 22.54 16.38
N ASP A 438 35.34 21.30 16.83
CA ASP A 438 36.05 21.00 18.07
C ASP A 438 37.56 21.06 17.82
N GLU A 439 38.27 21.81 18.66
CA GLU A 439 39.71 22.04 18.53
C GLU A 439 40.52 20.77 18.75
N ALA A 440 40.21 19.99 19.79
CA ALA A 440 40.93 18.76 20.11
C ALA A 440 40.74 17.72 18.99
N GLN A 441 39.55 17.65 18.39
CA GLN A 441 39.30 16.78 17.25
C GLN A 441 40.05 17.23 15.98
N LEU A 442 40.15 18.54 15.73
CA LEU A 442 40.91 19.08 14.62
C LEU A 442 42.41 18.78 14.76
N GLU A 443 42.97 19.00 15.95
CA GLU A 443 44.38 18.70 16.25
C GLU A 443 44.68 17.21 16.09
N ASN A 444 43.82 16.34 16.63
CA ASN A 444 43.94 14.90 16.48
C ASN A 444 43.84 14.46 15.01
N ALA A 445 42.95 15.05 14.23
CA ALA A 445 42.82 14.75 12.81
C ALA A 445 44.11 15.10 12.06
N LEU A 446 44.65 16.31 12.27
CA LEU A 446 45.89 16.77 11.66
C LEU A 446 47.11 15.93 12.07
N LEU A 447 47.20 15.57 13.35
CA LEU A 447 48.24 14.69 13.86
C LEU A 447 48.16 13.31 13.22
N ASN A 448 46.96 12.70 13.15
CA ASN A 448 46.76 11.40 12.50
C ASN A 448 47.18 11.41 11.03
N LEU A 449 46.84 12.45 10.28
CA LEU A 449 47.27 12.60 8.89
C LEU A 449 48.79 12.73 8.77
N THR A 450 49.41 13.52 9.64
CA THR A 450 50.87 13.71 9.68
C THR A 450 51.60 12.41 10.02
N LEU A 451 51.09 11.64 10.99
CA LEU A 451 51.66 10.34 11.37
C LEU A 451 51.49 9.29 10.27
N ASN A 452 50.34 9.28 9.58
CA ASN A 452 50.11 8.39 8.43
C ASN A 452 51.09 8.71 7.29
N GLY A 453 51.32 9.99 6.99
CA GLY A 453 52.32 10.41 6.01
C GLY A 453 53.75 10.01 6.42
N ARG A 454 54.10 10.22 7.70
CA ARG A 454 55.39 9.81 8.27
C ARG A 454 55.63 8.31 8.11
N ASP A 455 54.66 7.51 8.52
CA ASP A 455 54.77 6.05 8.47
C ASP A 455 54.85 5.56 7.01
N ALA A 456 54.05 6.13 6.12
CA ALA A 456 54.10 5.79 4.70
C ALA A 456 55.48 6.08 4.09
N ILE A 457 56.10 7.21 4.43
CA ILE A 457 57.46 7.57 3.99
C ILE A 457 58.49 6.62 4.61
N ARG A 458 58.43 6.39 5.92
CA ARG A 458 59.40 5.57 6.64
C ARG A 458 59.37 4.10 6.20
N ASP A 459 58.18 3.52 6.11
CA ASP A 459 57.99 2.10 5.84
C ASP A 459 58.31 1.78 4.35
N SER A 460 58.13 2.75 3.44
CA SER A 460 58.47 2.59 2.02
C SER A 460 59.89 3.03 1.66
N GLY A 461 60.53 3.88 2.48
CA GLY A 461 61.77 4.56 2.15
C GLY A 461 61.66 5.58 1.01
N GLN A 462 60.44 5.92 0.59
CA GLN A 462 60.17 6.86 -0.51
C GLN A 462 59.62 8.18 0.04
N GLY A 463 60.17 9.29 -0.43
CA GLY A 463 59.81 10.62 0.06
C GLY A 463 60.57 11.01 1.32
N ASN A 464 60.38 12.26 1.73
CA ASN A 464 61.04 12.88 2.86
C ASN A 464 60.35 14.18 3.31
N ARG A 465 59.12 14.47 2.83
CA ARG A 465 58.47 15.75 3.06
C ARG A 465 56.97 15.59 3.28
N ILE A 466 56.48 16.26 4.32
CA ILE A 466 55.06 16.42 4.62
C ILE A 466 54.75 17.91 4.62
N GLU A 467 53.76 18.32 3.85
CA GLU A 467 53.35 19.71 3.69
C GLU A 467 51.93 19.92 4.18
N ILE A 468 51.71 20.96 4.98
CA ILE A 468 50.42 21.31 5.54
C ILE A 468 50.07 22.74 5.15
N ARG A 469 48.89 22.93 4.55
CA ARG A 469 48.40 24.24 4.09
C ARG A 469 46.94 24.42 4.48
N ALA A 470 46.55 25.67 4.71
CA ALA A 470 45.15 26.04 4.88
C ALA A 470 44.81 27.26 4.03
N ARG A 471 43.63 27.26 3.40
CA ARG A 471 43.14 28.36 2.55
C ARG A 471 41.62 28.49 2.59
N VAL A 472 41.12 29.70 2.38
CA VAL A 472 39.69 29.95 2.18
C VAL A 472 39.27 29.44 0.81
N ILE A 473 38.08 28.85 0.73
CA ILE A 473 37.40 28.55 -0.52
C ILE A 473 36.06 29.27 -0.54
N ASP A 474 35.96 30.25 -1.44
CA ASP A 474 34.71 30.96 -1.72
C ASP A 474 33.86 30.16 -2.73
N GLY A 475 32.54 30.14 -2.52
CA GLY A 475 31.61 29.71 -3.58
C GLY A 475 31.42 28.21 -3.79
N MET A 476 31.72 27.34 -2.81
CA MET A 476 31.35 25.92 -2.93
C MET A 476 29.83 25.76 -2.81
N THR A 477 29.20 25.30 -3.90
CA THR A 477 27.77 24.93 -3.91
C THR A 477 27.57 23.61 -3.16
N ARG A 478 26.46 23.44 -2.43
CA ARG A 478 26.12 22.18 -1.72
C ARG A 478 26.11 20.95 -2.66
N ARG A 479 25.84 21.15 -3.96
CA ARG A 479 26.00 20.14 -5.02
C ARG A 479 27.43 19.64 -5.25
N GLN A 480 28.45 20.48 -5.05
CA GLN A 480 29.86 20.09 -5.15
C GLN A 480 30.38 19.37 -3.88
N LEU A 481 29.56 19.36 -2.82
CA LEU A 481 29.79 18.63 -1.57
C LEU A 481 29.24 17.19 -1.57
N GLY A 482 28.56 16.75 -2.64
CA GLY A 482 28.06 15.37 -2.78
C GLY A 482 26.69 15.10 -2.12
N GLU A 483 26.03 16.11 -1.55
CA GLU A 483 24.67 15.99 -1.02
C GLU A 483 23.62 16.18 -2.12
N ASN A 484 23.15 15.08 -2.73
CA ASN A 484 21.92 15.09 -3.52
C ASN A 484 20.71 14.96 -2.59
N ARG A 485 20.38 16.02 -1.83
CA ARG A 485 19.08 16.14 -1.16
C ARG A 485 18.12 16.93 -2.06
N PRO A 486 16.98 16.34 -2.48
CA PRO A 486 16.07 16.97 -3.44
C PRO A 486 15.24 18.16 -2.90
N ASP A 487 15.38 18.55 -1.63
CA ASP A 487 14.48 19.51 -0.97
C ASP A 487 15.12 20.75 -0.33
N ALA A 488 16.39 21.07 -0.61
CA ALA A 488 17.01 22.29 -0.10
C ALA A 488 16.96 23.41 -1.15
N ASP A 489 15.78 24.01 -1.32
CA ASP A 489 15.56 25.23 -2.08
C ASP A 489 16.18 26.42 -1.31
N GLN A 490 17.51 26.54 -1.37
CA GLN A 490 18.34 27.74 -1.12
C GLN A 490 19.82 27.34 -1.27
N ASP A 491 20.44 27.80 -2.37
CA ASP A 491 21.90 27.90 -2.55
C ASP A 491 22.47 28.88 -1.52
N VAL A 492 22.62 28.42 -0.26
CA VAL A 492 23.43 29.13 0.72
C VAL A 492 24.88 28.87 0.37
N ILE A 493 25.57 29.88 -0.16
CA ILE A 493 27.02 29.89 -0.28
C ILE A 493 27.58 29.92 1.15
N THR A 494 27.95 28.76 1.68
CA THR A 494 28.73 28.66 2.92
C THR A 494 30.21 28.77 2.57
N GLU A 495 30.91 29.71 3.20
CA GLU A 495 32.37 29.83 3.09
C GLU A 495 33.01 28.63 3.80
N PHE A 496 33.89 27.91 3.10
CA PHE A 496 34.63 26.78 3.66
C PHE A 496 36.11 27.13 3.78
N VAL A 497 36.78 26.45 4.70
CA VAL A 497 38.23 26.44 4.81
C VAL A 497 38.73 25.07 4.37
N GLU A 498 39.62 25.05 3.38
CA GLU A 498 40.36 23.86 3.00
C GLU A 498 41.62 23.76 3.86
N ILE A 499 41.78 22.65 4.58
CA ILE A 499 43.03 22.27 5.23
C ILE A 499 43.56 21.01 4.54
N SER A 500 44.75 21.09 3.97
CA SER A 500 45.37 20.01 3.21
C SER A 500 46.64 19.50 3.87
N VAL A 501 46.78 18.19 3.97
CA VAL A 501 48.01 17.49 4.38
C VAL A 501 48.50 16.65 3.20
N SER A 502 49.73 16.92 2.76
CA SER A 502 50.35 16.32 1.56
C SER A 502 51.68 15.68 1.91
N ASP A 503 51.83 14.37 1.68
CA ASP A 503 53.12 13.67 1.72
C ASP A 503 53.64 13.39 0.31
N ASN A 504 54.96 13.25 0.17
CA ASN A 504 55.62 12.78 -1.06
C ASN A 504 56.01 11.29 -0.97
N GLY A 505 55.23 10.49 -0.24
CA GLY A 505 55.48 9.07 -0.02
C GLY A 505 55.10 8.16 -1.20
N PRO A 506 54.86 6.86 -0.94
CA PRO A 506 54.62 5.87 -1.99
C PRO A 506 53.23 5.98 -2.64
N GLY A 507 52.31 6.76 -2.07
CA GLY A 507 50.93 6.88 -2.53
C GLY A 507 50.10 5.60 -2.37
N MET A 508 48.89 5.60 -2.92
CA MET A 508 47.91 4.51 -2.81
C MET A 508 47.47 4.01 -4.19
N THR A 509 47.19 2.72 -4.30
CA THR A 509 46.50 2.17 -5.48
C THR A 509 45.03 2.63 -5.49
N PRO A 510 44.33 2.59 -6.65
CA PRO A 510 42.91 2.94 -6.71
C PRO A 510 42.02 2.12 -5.77
N GLU A 511 42.37 0.85 -5.53
CA GLU A 511 41.67 -0.05 -4.62
C GLU A 511 41.88 0.34 -3.16
N VAL A 512 43.13 0.61 -2.77
CA VAL A 512 43.48 1.07 -1.41
C VAL A 512 42.80 2.42 -1.14
N ARG A 513 42.87 3.37 -2.09
CA ARG A 513 42.25 4.69 -1.95
C ARG A 513 40.75 4.63 -1.70
N ARG A 514 40.01 3.74 -2.38
CA ARG A 514 38.56 3.57 -2.19
C ARG A 514 38.19 3.03 -0.81
N ARG A 515 39.06 2.22 -0.21
CA ARG A 515 38.85 1.57 1.09
C ARG A 515 39.58 2.27 2.24
N ALA A 516 40.36 3.32 1.95
CA ALA A 516 41.25 3.94 2.92
C ALA A 516 40.49 4.56 4.11
N THR A 517 39.25 4.96 3.92
CA THR A 517 38.35 5.47 4.97
C THR A 517 37.57 4.37 5.67
N ASP A 518 37.59 3.12 5.18
CA ASP A 518 36.90 2.00 5.80
C ASP A 518 37.55 1.68 7.17
N PRO A 519 36.76 1.57 8.24
CA PRO A 519 37.28 1.21 9.56
C PRO A 519 38.07 -0.10 9.54
N PHE A 520 39.20 -0.13 10.24
CA PHE A 520 40.14 -1.26 10.35
C PHE A 520 40.86 -1.66 9.05
N PHE A 521 40.67 -0.93 7.96
CA PHE A 521 41.43 -1.17 6.74
C PHE A 521 42.86 -0.63 6.92
N THR A 522 43.85 -1.52 6.74
CA THR A 522 45.27 -1.17 6.80
C THR A 522 46.04 -1.97 5.76
N THR A 523 47.03 -1.34 5.14
CA THR A 523 47.98 -2.00 4.24
C THR A 523 49.24 -2.48 4.97
N LYS A 524 49.33 -2.28 6.29
CA LYS A 524 50.46 -2.66 7.12
C LYS A 524 50.34 -4.11 7.64
N PRO A 525 51.46 -4.77 8.01
CA PRO A 525 51.46 -6.09 8.63
C PRO A 525 50.63 -6.16 9.91
N GLN A 526 50.18 -7.36 10.26
CA GLN A 526 49.29 -7.61 11.40
C GLN A 526 49.96 -7.16 12.71
N GLY A 527 49.38 -6.14 13.37
CA GLY A 527 49.87 -5.57 14.64
C GLY A 527 50.56 -4.20 14.52
N GLU A 528 50.88 -3.72 13.31
CA GLU A 528 51.61 -2.45 13.10
C GLU A 528 50.74 -1.29 12.60
N GLY A 529 49.46 -1.55 12.28
CA GLY A 529 48.49 -0.54 11.89
C GLY A 529 47.10 -0.87 12.42
N THR A 530 46.48 0.07 13.13
CA THR A 530 45.12 -0.09 13.67
C THR A 530 44.04 0.02 12.59
N GLY A 531 44.36 0.61 11.44
CA GLY A 531 43.39 0.89 10.37
C GLY A 531 42.28 1.87 10.77
N LEU A 532 42.44 2.60 11.88
CA LEU A 532 41.44 3.53 12.40
C LEU A 532 41.75 5.00 12.07
N GLY A 533 43.02 5.33 11.78
CA GLY A 533 43.47 6.73 11.69
C GLY A 533 42.70 7.57 10.67
N LEU A 534 42.58 7.09 9.43
CA LEU A 534 41.91 7.86 8.37
C LEU A 534 40.38 7.81 8.48
N SER A 535 39.82 6.72 9.03
CA SER A 535 38.40 6.61 9.35
C SER A 535 37.96 7.60 10.43
N MET A 536 38.81 7.85 11.44
CA MET A 536 38.55 8.87 12.47
C MET A 536 38.56 10.28 11.89
N VAL A 537 39.51 10.57 10.99
CA VAL A 537 39.55 11.86 10.28
C VAL A 537 38.31 12.07 9.42
N TYR A 538 37.88 11.04 8.68
CA TYR A 538 36.65 11.07 7.91
C TYR A 538 35.43 11.35 8.79
N GLY A 539 35.28 10.60 9.88
CA GLY A 539 34.19 10.78 10.84
C GLY A 539 34.17 12.19 11.42
N PHE A 540 35.29 12.72 11.90
CA PHE A 540 35.38 14.09 12.41
C PHE A 540 34.90 15.13 11.39
N VAL A 541 35.39 15.04 10.15
CA VAL A 541 35.05 16.00 9.09
C VAL A 541 33.57 15.95 8.75
N GLU A 542 32.96 14.76 8.72
CA GLU A 542 31.52 14.59 8.50
C GLU A 542 30.68 15.17 9.65
N HIS A 543 31.06 14.93 10.92
CA HIS A 543 30.38 15.50 12.08
C HIS A 543 30.47 17.04 12.14
N ALA A 544 31.59 17.60 11.66
CA ALA A 544 31.74 19.05 11.53
C ALA A 544 30.95 19.65 10.35
N GLY A 545 30.14 18.86 9.63
CA GLY A 545 29.41 19.31 8.44
C GLY A 545 30.33 19.64 7.25
N GLY A 546 31.51 19.00 7.22
CA GLY A 546 32.55 19.18 6.22
C GLY A 546 32.65 18.03 5.23
N LEU A 547 33.66 18.08 4.36
CA LEU A 547 33.95 17.05 3.37
C LEU A 547 35.43 16.65 3.37
N LEU A 548 35.72 15.36 3.20
CA LEU A 548 37.07 14.84 3.04
C LEU A 548 37.30 14.41 1.58
N LYS A 549 38.41 14.82 0.96
CA LYS A 549 38.85 14.31 -0.35
C LYS A 549 40.27 13.77 -0.29
N ILE A 550 40.48 12.59 -0.87
CA ILE A 550 41.78 11.91 -0.92
C ILE A 550 42.28 11.90 -2.37
N TYR A 551 43.45 12.49 -2.60
CA TYR A 551 44.16 12.49 -3.86
C TYR A 551 45.46 11.71 -3.68
N SER A 552 45.60 10.57 -4.34
CA SER A 552 46.78 9.72 -4.21
C SER A 552 46.96 8.90 -5.47
N ASP A 553 48.21 8.85 -5.93
CA ASP A 553 48.70 8.02 -7.04
C ASP A 553 49.98 7.31 -6.60
N VAL A 554 50.15 6.06 -7.03
CA VAL A 554 51.35 5.27 -6.72
C VAL A 554 52.62 5.99 -7.18
N GLY A 555 53.57 6.16 -6.26
CA GLY A 555 54.86 6.84 -6.47
C GLY A 555 54.82 8.37 -6.50
N ARG A 556 53.66 8.99 -6.24
CA ARG A 556 53.50 10.46 -6.22
C ARG A 556 53.14 11.04 -4.86
N GLY A 557 52.91 10.19 -3.86
CA GLY A 557 52.47 10.58 -2.53
C GLY A 557 50.96 10.73 -2.39
N THR A 558 50.52 11.16 -1.22
CA THR A 558 49.10 11.34 -0.88
C THR A 558 48.82 12.77 -0.44
N THR A 559 47.68 13.30 -0.85
CA THR A 559 47.15 14.59 -0.42
C THR A 559 45.73 14.41 0.07
N ILE A 560 45.50 14.72 1.34
CA ILE A 560 44.19 14.66 1.99
C ILE A 560 43.72 16.09 2.23
N ARG A 561 42.52 16.42 1.76
CA ARG A 561 41.91 17.74 1.89
C ARG A 561 40.65 17.64 2.74
N MET A 562 40.62 18.40 3.82
CA MET A 562 39.46 18.59 4.69
C MET A 562 38.83 19.94 4.35
N PHE A 563 37.55 19.95 4.05
CA PHE A 563 36.76 21.17 3.83
C PHE A 563 35.87 21.35 5.06
N LEU A 564 36.16 22.36 5.89
CA LEU A 564 35.44 22.62 7.14
C LEU A 564 34.67 23.95 7.05
N PRO A 565 33.50 24.08 7.69
CA PRO A 565 32.77 25.35 7.71
C PRO A 565 33.61 26.47 8.34
N ARG A 566 33.57 27.66 7.75
CA ARG A 566 34.32 28.82 8.28
C ARG A 566 33.68 29.34 9.57
N GLY A 567 34.51 29.53 10.59
CA GLY A 567 34.13 30.18 11.85
C GLY A 567 34.22 31.71 11.76
N ARG A 568 33.47 32.43 12.60
CA ARG A 568 33.61 33.88 12.79
C ARG A 568 34.12 34.18 14.21
N PRO A 569 35.09 35.10 14.36
CA PRO A 569 35.71 35.39 15.66
C PRO A 569 34.75 35.95 16.72
N ASP A 570 33.62 36.56 16.35
CA ASP A 570 32.59 37.07 17.29
C ASP A 570 31.87 35.98 18.11
N GLN A 571 32.17 34.70 17.89
CA GLN A 571 31.60 33.55 18.61
C GLN A 571 32.57 32.90 19.61
N GLN A 572 33.68 33.55 19.97
CA GLN A 572 34.55 33.08 21.05
C GLN A 572 33.89 33.25 22.43
N SER A 573 33.57 32.10 23.05
CA SER A 573 33.42 32.04 24.50
C SER A 573 34.73 32.48 25.15
N ALA A 574 34.62 33.18 26.27
CA ALA A 574 35.66 33.94 26.92
C ALA A 574 36.96 33.14 27.17
N ALA A 575 38.09 33.83 27.05
CA ALA A 575 39.45 33.31 27.20
C ALA A 575 39.65 32.52 28.51
N GLU A 576 40.40 31.42 28.39
CA GLU A 576 40.82 30.55 29.48
C GLU A 576 41.74 31.30 30.47
N PRO A 577 41.51 31.21 31.80
CA PRO A 577 42.37 31.83 32.80
C PRO A 577 43.76 31.16 32.86
N PRO A 578 44.81 31.85 33.34
CA PRO A 578 46.14 31.26 33.54
C PRO A 578 46.10 30.08 34.53
N PRO A 579 47.07 29.14 34.46
CA PRO A 579 47.05 27.92 35.25
C PRO A 579 46.97 28.24 36.75
N PRO A 580 46.01 27.68 37.50
CA PRO A 580 45.87 27.97 38.91
C PRO A 580 47.05 27.40 39.68
N ILE A 581 47.58 28.18 40.61
CA ILE A 581 48.40 27.67 41.71
C ILE A 581 47.53 26.65 42.44
N LEU A 582 47.98 25.39 42.52
CA LEU A 582 47.22 24.32 43.17
C LEU A 582 46.87 24.76 44.60
N PRO A 583 45.59 24.89 44.95
CA PRO A 583 45.20 25.28 46.28
C PRO A 583 45.57 24.16 47.25
N THR A 584 46.46 24.46 48.21
CA THR A 584 46.83 23.52 49.27
C THR A 584 45.86 23.64 50.44
N GLY A 585 45.47 22.50 51.01
CA GLY A 585 44.73 22.43 52.26
C GLY A 585 45.54 23.00 53.43
N THR A 586 44.83 23.40 54.49
CA THR A 586 45.42 23.89 55.74
C THR A 586 45.25 22.88 56.88
N GLY A 587 45.12 21.58 56.54
CA GLY A 587 44.94 20.48 57.50
C GLY A 587 43.51 20.01 57.72
N GLN A 588 42.54 20.38 56.86
CA GLN A 588 41.18 19.82 56.89
C GLN A 588 41.20 18.30 56.76
N ARG A 589 40.25 17.61 57.40
CA ARG A 589 40.16 16.16 57.43
C ARG A 589 39.15 15.62 56.42
N ILE A 590 39.63 14.91 55.42
CA ILE A 590 38.82 14.28 54.36
C ILE A 590 38.59 12.81 54.72
N LEU A 591 37.33 12.37 54.75
CA LEU A 591 36.97 10.96 54.80
C LEU A 591 36.93 10.42 53.36
N LEU A 592 37.94 9.64 53.00
CA LEU A 592 38.08 8.99 51.70
C LEU A 592 37.56 7.55 51.79
N VAL A 593 36.60 7.20 50.93
CA VAL A 593 35.96 5.87 50.92
C VAL A 593 36.02 5.27 49.53
N ASP A 594 36.65 4.10 49.43
CA ASP A 594 36.88 3.38 48.17
C ASP A 594 37.09 1.89 48.48
N ASP A 595 36.43 1.00 47.75
CA ASP A 595 36.53 -0.45 47.98
C ASP A 595 37.79 -1.07 47.37
N GLN A 596 38.58 -0.30 46.61
CA GLN A 596 39.85 -0.70 46.01
C GLN A 596 41.03 -0.22 46.86
N PRO A 597 41.71 -1.11 47.62
CA PRO A 597 42.76 -0.71 48.56
C PRO A 597 43.92 0.05 47.91
N ASP A 598 44.28 -0.33 46.68
CA ASP A 598 45.37 0.29 45.94
C ASP A 598 45.01 1.73 45.52
N LEU A 599 43.78 1.97 45.05
CA LEU A 599 43.27 3.30 44.67
C LEU A 599 43.02 4.18 45.89
N LEU A 600 42.60 3.58 47.00
CA LEU A 600 42.41 4.24 48.29
C LEU A 600 43.75 4.77 48.83
N ALA A 601 44.79 3.93 48.84
CA ALA A 601 46.14 4.31 49.28
C ALA A 601 46.74 5.41 48.38
N LEU A 602 46.55 5.27 47.07
CA LEU A 602 46.94 6.25 46.07
C LEU A 602 46.31 7.62 46.31
N THR A 603 44.98 7.66 46.38
CA THR A 603 44.24 8.91 46.52
C THR A 603 44.54 9.57 47.87
N ARG A 604 44.73 8.78 48.93
CA ARG A 604 45.20 9.26 50.23
C ARG A 604 46.53 10.00 50.12
N ASP A 605 47.50 9.45 49.40
CA ASP A 605 48.84 10.06 49.28
C ASP A 605 48.80 11.37 48.48
N VAL A 606 47.95 11.44 47.44
CA VAL A 606 47.70 12.70 46.69
C VAL A 606 47.08 13.76 47.59
N LEU A 607 46.04 13.41 48.35
CA LEU A 607 45.38 14.33 49.29
C LEU A 607 46.32 14.80 50.40
N ALA A 608 47.16 13.90 50.92
CA ALA A 608 48.19 14.24 51.91
C ALA A 608 49.24 15.19 51.32
N GLY A 609 49.68 14.97 50.07
CA GLY A 609 50.58 15.85 49.33
C GLY A 609 49.99 17.25 49.07
N LEU A 610 48.66 17.35 48.98
CA LEU A 610 47.92 18.61 48.88
C LEU A 610 47.70 19.31 50.24
N GLY A 611 48.17 18.74 51.36
CA GLY A 611 48.09 19.35 52.70
C GLY A 611 46.82 19.01 53.49
N TYR A 612 46.07 17.98 53.09
CA TYR A 612 44.90 17.49 53.82
C TYR A 612 45.24 16.35 54.79
N SER A 613 44.49 16.25 55.88
CA SER A 613 44.48 15.05 56.74
C SER A 613 43.48 14.05 56.15
N VAL A 614 43.85 12.79 55.96
CA VAL A 614 42.96 11.81 55.31
C VAL A 614 42.63 10.68 56.28
N LEU A 615 41.33 10.44 56.45
CA LEU A 615 40.78 9.25 57.09
C LEU A 615 40.29 8.31 55.98
N THR A 616 40.72 7.07 55.97
CA THR A 616 40.42 6.11 54.89
C THR A 616 39.50 5.00 55.37
N ALA A 617 38.53 4.60 54.55
CA ALA A 617 37.69 3.43 54.78
C ALA A 617 37.55 2.63 53.49
N CYS A 618 37.61 1.30 53.59
CA CYS A 618 37.49 0.37 52.47
C CYS A 618 36.02 -0.01 52.17
N SER A 619 35.06 0.50 52.95
CA SER A 619 33.63 0.24 52.76
C SER A 619 32.79 1.34 53.38
N GLY A 620 31.55 1.51 52.90
CA GLY A 620 30.60 2.45 53.51
C GLY A 620 30.28 2.14 54.97
N SER A 621 30.24 0.86 55.37
CA SER A 621 30.07 0.46 56.77
C SER A 621 31.21 0.93 57.66
N GLU A 622 32.46 0.75 57.23
CA GLU A 622 33.65 1.19 57.98
C GLU A 622 33.69 2.71 58.10
N ALA A 623 33.34 3.43 57.02
CA ALA A 623 33.22 4.88 57.02
C ALA A 623 32.19 5.38 58.05
N LEU A 624 31.03 4.70 58.15
CA LEU A 624 29.99 5.05 59.11
C LEU A 624 30.41 4.75 60.56
N ASP A 625 31.14 3.66 60.77
CA ASP A 625 31.69 3.31 62.09
C ASP A 625 32.70 4.36 62.57
N HIS A 626 33.58 4.83 61.69
CA HIS A 626 34.52 5.93 62.00
C HIS A 626 33.78 7.17 62.52
N VAL A 627 32.78 7.66 61.77
CA VAL A 627 32.03 8.85 62.15
C VAL A 627 31.19 8.61 63.42
N SER A 628 30.58 7.43 63.56
CA SER A 628 29.79 7.07 64.74
C SER A 628 30.63 6.91 66.01
N SER A 629 31.91 6.56 65.88
CA SER A 629 32.86 6.43 66.99
C SER A 629 33.40 7.78 67.49
N GLY A 630 33.03 8.89 66.85
CA GLY A 630 33.39 10.25 67.24
C GLY A 630 34.50 10.89 66.41
N GLU A 631 34.94 10.25 65.32
CA GLU A 631 35.87 10.87 64.38
C GLU A 631 35.14 11.89 63.50
N SER A 632 35.56 13.16 63.57
CA SER A 632 35.01 14.22 62.72
C SER A 632 35.71 14.26 61.36
N CYS A 633 34.96 14.52 60.29
CA CYS A 633 35.49 14.85 58.97
C CYS A 633 34.87 16.15 58.46
N ASP A 634 35.62 16.89 57.66
CA ASP A 634 35.22 18.16 57.06
C ASP A 634 34.65 17.98 55.65
N LEU A 635 34.91 16.83 55.00
CA LEU A 635 34.41 16.47 53.68
C LEU A 635 34.39 14.95 53.50
N LEU A 636 33.34 14.43 52.88
CA LEU A 636 33.25 13.05 52.39
C LEU A 636 33.64 12.98 50.91
N LEU A 637 34.64 12.17 50.58
CA LEU A 637 35.02 11.82 49.22
C LEU A 637 34.83 10.31 49.03
N THR A 638 33.80 9.90 48.30
CA THR A 638 33.36 8.49 48.24
C THR A 638 33.20 7.97 46.82
N ASP A 639 33.58 6.72 46.56
CA ASP A 639 33.12 6.01 45.37
C ASP A 639 31.60 5.83 45.42
N VAL A 640 30.96 5.90 44.26
CA VAL A 640 29.54 5.62 44.06
C VAL A 640 29.27 4.12 44.12
N VAL A 641 30.09 3.32 43.45
CA VAL A 641 29.84 1.88 43.29
C VAL A 641 30.71 1.11 44.27
N MET A 642 30.12 0.73 45.41
CA MET A 642 30.79 -0.05 46.44
C MET A 642 29.93 -1.24 46.88
N PRO A 643 30.52 -2.41 47.19
CA PRO A 643 29.80 -3.56 47.72
C PRO A 643 29.13 -3.26 49.06
N GLY A 644 27.88 -3.72 49.22
CA GLY A 644 27.12 -3.63 50.47
C GLY A 644 26.40 -2.30 50.65
N MET A 645 27.12 -1.18 50.74
CA MET A 645 26.57 0.17 50.87
C MET A 645 27.15 1.07 49.78
N SER A 646 26.28 1.61 48.93
CA SER A 646 26.69 2.54 47.87
C SER A 646 27.13 3.89 48.43
N GLY A 647 27.91 4.65 47.65
CA GLY A 647 28.32 6.01 48.03
C GLY A 647 27.14 6.95 48.28
N PHE A 648 26.03 6.77 47.53
CA PHE A 648 24.80 7.53 47.74
C PHE A 648 24.16 7.23 49.10
N GLU A 649 24.01 5.95 49.44
CA GLU A 649 23.45 5.53 50.74
C GLU A 649 24.32 5.98 51.91
N LEU A 650 25.66 5.91 51.75
CA LEU A 650 26.61 6.40 52.74
C LEU A 650 26.47 7.91 52.97
N ALA A 651 26.38 8.70 51.91
CA ALA A 651 26.22 10.14 52.01
C ALA A 651 24.92 10.53 52.73
N VAL A 652 23.82 9.82 52.47
CA VAL A 652 22.55 10.00 53.19
C VAL A 652 22.71 9.67 54.67
N ALA A 653 23.34 8.54 55.00
CA ALA A 653 23.57 8.11 56.38
C ALA A 653 24.43 9.12 57.16
N LEU A 654 25.51 9.63 56.54
CA LEU A 654 26.40 10.59 57.16
C LEU A 654 25.76 11.98 57.29
N ARG A 655 24.94 12.42 56.33
CA ARG A 655 24.18 13.68 56.48
C ARG A 655 23.07 13.62 57.52
N ALA A 656 22.57 12.45 57.88
CA ALA A 656 21.68 12.31 59.03
C ALA A 656 22.40 12.58 60.37
N ILE A 657 23.72 12.38 60.41
CA ILE A 657 24.57 12.65 61.59
C ILE A 657 25.11 14.09 61.55
N SER A 658 25.60 14.53 60.40
CA SER A 658 26.14 15.87 60.16
C SER A 658 25.47 16.51 58.93
N PRO A 659 24.39 17.29 59.11
CA PRO A 659 23.56 17.80 58.01
C PRO A 659 24.31 18.62 56.95
N ASP A 660 25.34 19.36 57.37
CA ASP A 660 26.08 20.28 56.52
C ASP A 660 27.37 19.67 55.92
N LEU A 661 27.58 18.35 56.06
CA LEU A 661 28.78 17.68 55.54
C LEU A 661 28.86 17.83 54.00
N PRO A 662 29.93 18.46 53.47
CA PRO A 662 30.22 18.47 52.04
C PRO A 662 30.50 17.06 51.55
N VAL A 663 29.93 16.71 50.39
CA VAL A 663 30.09 15.40 49.76
C VAL A 663 30.63 15.62 48.35
N ILE A 664 31.57 14.78 47.93
CA ILE A 664 32.02 14.64 46.55
C ILE A 664 31.94 13.16 46.21
N TYR A 665 31.27 12.86 45.09
CA TYR A 665 31.19 11.51 44.55
C TYR A 665 32.33 11.29 43.56
N MET A 666 32.88 10.08 43.55
CA MET A 666 33.84 9.65 42.53
C MET A 666 33.23 8.51 41.71
N SER A 667 33.29 8.59 40.38
CA SER A 667 32.74 7.55 39.50
C SER A 667 33.58 7.32 38.24
N GLY A 668 33.63 6.08 37.75
CA GLY A 668 34.13 5.76 36.41
C GLY A 668 33.13 6.06 35.28
N TYR A 669 31.85 6.31 35.61
CA TYR A 669 30.78 6.56 34.64
C TYR A 669 30.46 8.06 34.54
N THR A 670 30.32 8.59 33.31
CA THR A 670 30.12 10.02 33.06
C THR A 670 28.65 10.48 33.09
N GLU A 671 27.70 9.59 33.36
CA GLU A 671 26.26 9.88 33.27
C GLU A 671 25.49 9.44 34.52
N ILE A 672 25.79 10.09 35.65
CA ILE A 672 24.98 9.97 36.87
C ILE A 672 24.06 11.19 36.93
N SER A 673 22.77 10.96 36.76
CA SER A 673 21.73 11.99 36.87
C SER A 673 21.46 12.35 38.34
N GLU A 674 20.97 13.58 38.59
CA GLU A 674 20.51 14.00 39.92
C GLU A 674 19.44 13.05 40.50
N ALA A 675 18.61 12.46 39.63
CA ALA A 675 17.62 11.47 40.03
C ALA A 675 18.23 10.18 40.61
N GLN A 676 19.45 9.81 40.18
CA GLN A 676 20.19 8.66 40.72
C GLN A 676 20.93 8.99 42.03
N MET A 677 21.31 10.25 42.26
CA MET A 677 21.96 10.69 43.51
C MET A 677 21.00 10.71 44.71
N GLY A 678 19.71 10.88 44.46
CA GLY A 678 18.70 10.95 45.51
C GLY A 678 18.76 12.28 46.28
N PRO A 679 18.62 12.28 47.62
CA PRO A 679 18.45 13.51 48.40
C PRO A 679 19.76 14.28 48.63
N VAL A 680 20.92 13.70 48.32
CA VAL A 680 22.24 14.33 48.49
C VAL A 680 22.85 14.55 47.11
N VAL A 681 22.57 15.71 46.52
CA VAL A 681 23.18 16.14 45.25
C VAL A 681 24.53 16.77 45.56
N ALA A 682 25.57 16.30 44.87
CA ALA A 682 26.95 16.71 45.08
C ALA A 682 27.79 16.61 43.79
N PRO A 683 28.91 17.33 43.69
CA PRO A 683 29.83 17.23 42.55
C PRO A 683 30.32 15.79 42.34
N ILE A 684 30.46 15.40 41.08
CA ILE A 684 31.08 14.14 40.70
C ILE A 684 32.46 14.41 40.11
N LEU A 685 33.45 13.70 40.61
CA LEU A 685 34.78 13.59 40.03
C LEU A 685 34.88 12.29 39.22
N GLN A 686 35.38 12.40 37.99
CA GLN A 686 35.61 11.22 37.16
C GLN A 686 36.90 10.52 37.60
N LYS A 687 36.82 9.21 37.86
CA LYS A 687 38.01 8.37 38.08
C LYS A 687 38.60 7.92 36.72
N PRO A 688 39.93 7.97 36.52
CA PRO A 688 40.94 8.59 37.37
C PRO A 688 40.95 10.12 37.20
N CYS A 689 41.00 10.86 38.32
CA CYS A 689 40.97 12.32 38.33
C CYS A 689 42.40 12.89 38.38
N PRO A 690 42.75 13.86 37.52
CA PRO A 690 44.02 14.59 37.63
C PRO A 690 44.12 15.30 39.00
N PRO A 691 45.31 15.38 39.64
CA PRO A 691 45.49 16.04 40.92
C PRO A 691 45.02 17.51 40.94
N ALA A 692 45.10 18.20 39.80
CA ALA A 692 44.68 19.59 39.67
C ALA A 692 43.15 19.77 39.74
N GLU A 693 42.41 18.85 39.13
CA GLU A 693 40.95 18.85 39.17
C GLU A 693 40.44 18.46 40.57
N LEU A 694 41.06 17.44 41.18
CA LEU A 694 40.79 17.04 42.56
C LEU A 694 41.00 18.20 43.54
N ALA A 695 42.12 18.93 43.42
CA ALA A 695 42.41 20.08 44.27
C ALA A 695 41.40 21.22 44.12
N ALA A 696 40.95 21.49 42.89
CA ALA A 696 39.97 22.53 42.61
C ALA A 696 38.60 22.20 43.23
N VAL A 697 38.08 20.99 43.00
CA VAL A 697 36.76 20.58 43.51
C VAL A 697 36.76 20.47 45.04
N LEU A 698 37.86 20.00 45.65
CA LEU A 698 38.01 19.98 47.11
C LEU A 698 37.97 21.39 47.71
N ARG A 699 38.69 22.35 47.12
CA ARG A 699 38.66 23.73 47.58
C ARG A 699 37.25 24.30 47.49
N ASP A 700 36.56 24.09 46.38
CA ASP A 700 35.25 24.68 46.13
C ASP A 700 34.18 24.07 47.07
N ALA A 701 34.25 22.76 47.33
CA ALA A 701 33.39 22.06 48.28
C ALA A 701 33.64 22.48 49.74
N LEU A 702 34.90 22.70 50.12
CA LEU A 702 35.27 23.17 51.47
C LEU A 702 35.05 24.67 51.68
N ALA A 703 35.03 25.49 50.61
CA ALA A 703 34.77 26.92 50.67
C ALA A 703 33.28 27.28 50.85
N GLY A 704 32.37 26.29 50.78
CA GLY A 704 30.95 26.47 51.07
C GLY A 704 30.17 27.27 50.03
N THR A 705 30.63 27.31 48.77
CA THR A 705 29.89 28.00 47.70
C THR A 705 28.81 27.07 47.16
N PRO A 706 27.50 27.36 47.33
CA PRO A 706 26.45 26.57 46.70
C PRO A 706 26.54 26.83 45.19
N GLN A 707 26.93 25.82 44.41
CA GLN A 707 26.74 25.84 42.96
C GLN A 707 25.27 25.49 42.70
N SER A 708 24.55 26.49 42.21
CA SER A 708 23.14 26.49 41.80
C SER A 708 22.90 25.80 40.47
#